data_AF-A0A1H8LTB2-F1
#
_entry.id   AF-A0A1H8LTB2-F1
#
_cell.length_a   1.000
_cell.length_b   1.000
_cell.length_c   1.000
_cell.angle_alpha   90.00
_cell.angle_beta   90.00
_cell.angle_gamma   90.00
#
_symmetry.space_group_name_H-M   'P 1'
#
loop_
_entity.id
_entity.type
_entity.pdbx_description
1 polymer ?
#
loop_
_entity_poly.entity_id
_entity_poly.type
_entity_poly.pdbx_seq_one_letter_code
_entity_poly.pdbx_strand_id
1 'polypeptide(L)'
;MRRSDWMRRYLAGLVISTAFPLALAADYSYEVISKTGDQGLLSFGDAPSINDAGMVAFIGRLAAGDGVFVNSGAGGRLENLAAGFAGANRTFGRAVQLNNHGVVIARDQVSGAPPTSLIRFWQAHELAPATSVVLARGGGNPNAAFDSVLSHPTLNNAVKVESRGDPGGNNDGICDAGEACIEQAAFSAFTDTTNFLATLGKTPLGLTDKGSFPTTTVSTLPVRPVLSDNGRLIARLTVAGNQQIMLINYSDLTQQIPIATLDMGFTSVGMSPAISDDGRIAAFYGDLTPVGAAALKTTSGPGIFAWIDRICVGAGPNGVLNTGAGGDDVITPIGIRSGPDGVCDSAIVGDDRQLVATGTSGGALIRIAGVAGNRQLDAGETCLDMDLDGVCGAGEPDLGPIGAFDPDVRVSVSNNGSVAFVGTDNLGTKTLFTTLIDFFTSADAAAAAVASPARAVARIGDTIDGWGVVQAIGVHDAINNKDRGQVVFWAQNSGGAQAIVRASPQCPEGSYATPSTNAYIHQYDAGAHLPLPIGLGQPGGNSCGPSSTAMAINAFQFADARPARVTLFTAGEMPITSAYGRTMRHPAQDNRANLFDPGKGRTYLNEIFGPVNSASLFAVARTQIPTVAALHHFIDDHLDRGQQVIVSTSFTSSSIASNKHSGGHVILLVGRTSNGDYIVKDPAGNFFAGSAQANEHYGPGKSCGGNVVYSRAALRERLPRRGQAGALERWTSPAQNGTAATTDIDLAKPRWALAVAGRLPAAPARRAAATAATTPTSVTLRARSNDNTRRPYAVWIVDGQGRRAGFPSDAQPVTEIPDSQADLYSDVPSDPDSDAGDGAEEAALYSVYIPNPPAGLQLKVVGLSDAEYEIDVMESSSAGAVNNVKTGPIKAGQAMTIPLGSVPPPLRGDLDGDGDVDSIDVTAVTAARSTHAAAGDPHDLDGNGRIDALDARIVVTLCTRPRCATN
;
A
#
# COMPACT_ATOMS: atom_id res chain seq x y z
N MET A 1 1.53 23.13 -54.20
CA MET A 1 1.36 21.66 -54.16
C MET A 1 0.28 21.33 -53.14
N ARG A 2 -0.64 20.41 -53.46
CA ARG A 2 -1.98 20.31 -52.87
C ARG A 2 -1.99 19.60 -51.51
N ARG A 3 -2.89 20.05 -50.62
CA ARG A 3 -3.24 19.57 -49.26
C ARG A 3 -3.61 18.07 -49.14
N SER A 4 -3.46 17.26 -50.18
CA SER A 4 -3.89 15.85 -50.23
C SER A 4 -2.81 14.83 -49.88
N ASP A 5 -1.54 15.23 -49.81
CA ASP A 5 -0.42 14.30 -49.51
C ASP A 5 -0.10 14.15 -48.02
N TRP A 6 -0.55 15.08 -47.18
CA TRP A 6 -0.38 15.01 -45.72
C TRP A 6 -1.28 13.95 -45.06
N MET A 7 -2.50 13.77 -45.57
CA MET A 7 -3.46 12.80 -45.02
C MET A 7 -3.12 11.35 -45.37
N ARG A 8 -2.43 11.10 -46.49
CA ARG A 8 -2.00 9.75 -46.91
C ARG A 8 -0.78 9.24 -46.15
N ARG A 9 0.08 10.12 -45.63
CA ARG A 9 1.24 9.72 -44.82
C ARG A 9 0.86 9.45 -43.36
N TYR A 10 -0.18 10.10 -42.83
CA TYR A 10 -0.70 9.83 -41.48
C TYR A 10 -1.54 8.53 -41.42
N LEU A 11 -2.28 8.18 -42.48
CA LEU A 11 -3.05 6.93 -42.54
C LEU A 11 -2.22 5.68 -42.84
N ALA A 12 -0.96 5.83 -43.28
CA ALA A 12 -0.05 4.71 -43.53
C ALA A 12 0.79 4.29 -42.30
N GLY A 13 0.75 5.07 -41.21
CA GLY A 13 1.39 4.73 -39.93
C GLY A 13 0.44 4.08 -38.91
N LEU A 14 -0.86 3.98 -39.23
CA LEU A 14 -1.90 3.49 -38.31
C LEU A 14 -2.51 2.16 -38.76
N VAL A 15 -1.67 1.24 -39.23
CA VAL A 15 -1.99 -0.20 -39.32
C VAL A 15 -0.76 -0.98 -38.86
N ILE A 16 -0.48 -0.89 -37.56
CA ILE A 16 0.23 -1.96 -36.84
C ILE A 16 -0.80 -2.55 -35.87
N SER A 17 -1.80 -3.22 -36.45
CA SER A 17 -2.44 -4.36 -35.79
C SER A 17 -1.63 -5.60 -36.19
N THR A 18 -0.40 -5.65 -35.71
CA THR A 18 0.28 -6.92 -35.51
C THR A 18 0.29 -7.11 -34.02
N ALA A 19 -0.50 -8.05 -33.56
CA ALA A 19 -0.34 -8.67 -32.26
C ALA A 19 1.15 -8.99 -32.08
N PHE A 20 1.86 -8.12 -31.36
CA PHE A 20 2.98 -8.59 -30.58
C PHE A 20 2.33 -9.43 -29.49
N PRO A 21 2.58 -10.76 -29.43
CA PRO A 21 2.46 -11.42 -28.15
C PRO A 21 3.58 -10.82 -27.30
N LEU A 22 3.31 -9.68 -26.66
CA LEU A 22 3.83 -9.50 -25.32
C LEU A 22 3.31 -10.73 -24.59
N ALA A 23 4.19 -11.70 -24.37
CA ALA A 23 3.98 -12.66 -23.31
C ALA A 23 3.87 -11.81 -22.04
N LEU A 24 2.65 -11.36 -21.73
CA LEU A 24 2.31 -10.84 -20.42
C LEU A 24 2.72 -11.97 -19.48
N ALA A 25 3.73 -11.70 -18.63
CA ALA A 25 4.01 -12.59 -17.51
C ALA A 25 2.69 -12.85 -16.80
N ALA A 26 2.41 -14.12 -16.47
CA ALA A 26 1.18 -14.46 -15.79
C ALA A 26 1.15 -13.74 -14.43
N ASP A 27 0.21 -12.83 -14.23
CA ASP A 27 -0.01 -12.11 -12.96
C ASP A 27 -0.28 -13.07 -11.78
N TYR A 28 -0.57 -14.33 -12.08
CA TYR A 28 -0.91 -15.38 -11.13
C TYR A 28 -0.30 -16.73 -11.52
N SER A 29 0.17 -17.47 -10.53
CA SER A 29 0.50 -18.89 -10.64
C SER A 29 -0.69 -19.72 -10.14
N TYR A 30 -1.06 -20.79 -10.83
CA TYR A 30 -2.18 -21.64 -10.45
C TYR A 30 -1.74 -22.96 -9.83
N GLU A 31 -2.41 -23.35 -8.75
CA GLU A 31 -2.35 -24.68 -8.16
C GLU A 31 -3.76 -25.30 -8.19
N VAL A 32 -3.88 -26.49 -8.79
CA VAL A 32 -5.13 -27.26 -8.74
C VAL A 32 -5.19 -27.99 -7.39
N ILE A 33 -6.04 -27.49 -6.50
CA ILE A 33 -6.20 -28.03 -5.13
C ILE A 33 -6.94 -29.36 -5.14
N SER A 34 -7.94 -29.49 -6.00
CA SER A 34 -8.68 -30.72 -6.26
C SER A 34 -9.43 -30.62 -7.59
N LYS A 35 -9.66 -31.75 -8.25
CA LYS A 35 -10.42 -31.86 -9.50
C LYS A 35 -11.33 -33.09 -9.54
N THR A 36 -12.29 -33.10 -10.46
CA THR A 36 -13.14 -34.26 -10.70
C THR A 36 -12.29 -35.48 -10.99
N GLY A 37 -12.61 -36.59 -10.33
CA GLY A 37 -11.82 -37.83 -10.30
C GLY A 37 -11.02 -38.01 -9.02
N ASP A 38 -10.59 -36.94 -8.35
CA ASP A 38 -9.81 -37.05 -7.11
C ASP A 38 -10.66 -37.65 -5.99
N GLN A 39 -10.18 -38.70 -5.33
CA GLN A 39 -10.90 -39.42 -4.27
C GLN A 39 -12.37 -39.75 -4.61
N GLY A 40 -12.70 -39.94 -5.90
CA GLY A 40 -14.07 -40.24 -6.36
C GLY A 40 -15.00 -39.04 -6.50
N LEU A 41 -14.47 -37.80 -6.46
CA LEU A 41 -15.23 -36.57 -6.67
C LEU A 41 -15.82 -36.49 -8.08
N LEU A 42 -17.12 -36.27 -8.17
CA LEU A 42 -17.89 -36.17 -9.42
C LEU A 42 -18.15 -34.72 -9.83
N SER A 43 -18.32 -33.83 -8.85
CA SER A 43 -18.54 -32.39 -9.05
C SER A 43 -18.28 -31.63 -7.75
N PHE A 44 -18.32 -30.30 -7.81
CA PHE A 44 -18.08 -29.41 -6.68
C PHE A 44 -19.23 -28.41 -6.48
N GLY A 45 -19.30 -27.84 -5.27
CA GLY A 45 -19.86 -26.52 -5.05
C GLY A 45 -19.01 -25.45 -5.76
N ASP A 46 -19.63 -24.34 -6.16
CA ASP A 46 -19.01 -23.22 -6.88
C ASP A 46 -18.55 -22.09 -5.96
N ALA A 47 -18.64 -22.29 -4.64
CA ALA A 47 -18.38 -21.28 -3.63
C ALA A 47 -17.36 -21.80 -2.59
N PRO A 48 -16.08 -21.96 -2.97
CA PRO A 48 -14.99 -22.34 -2.06
C PRO A 48 -14.57 -21.18 -1.14
N SER A 49 -13.80 -21.50 -0.10
CA SER A 49 -13.23 -20.53 0.84
C SER A 49 -11.77 -20.88 1.18
N ILE A 50 -10.94 -19.86 1.44
CA ILE A 50 -9.52 -19.98 1.81
C ILE A 50 -9.24 -19.19 3.08
N ASN A 51 -8.37 -19.69 3.95
CA ASN A 51 -7.92 -18.96 5.14
C ASN A 51 -6.44 -18.51 5.04
N ASP A 52 -5.94 -17.84 6.08
CA ASP A 52 -4.60 -17.24 6.08
C ASP A 52 -3.46 -18.25 6.11
N ALA A 53 -3.72 -19.46 6.61
CA ALA A 53 -2.79 -20.59 6.50
C ALA A 53 -2.71 -21.15 5.07
N GLY A 54 -3.59 -20.68 4.16
CA GLY A 54 -3.77 -21.24 2.84
C GLY A 54 -4.52 -22.58 2.87
N MET A 55 -5.24 -22.91 3.94
CA MET A 55 -6.16 -24.04 3.92
C MET A 55 -7.37 -23.66 3.04
N VAL A 56 -7.84 -24.60 2.23
CA VAL A 56 -8.97 -24.39 1.31
C VAL A 56 -10.10 -25.34 1.67
N ALA A 57 -11.31 -24.82 1.82
CA ALA A 57 -12.52 -25.60 2.03
C ALA A 57 -13.45 -25.52 0.82
N PHE A 58 -14.15 -26.63 0.53
CA PHE A 58 -15.14 -26.70 -0.53
C PHE A 58 -16.14 -27.84 -0.31
N ILE A 59 -17.23 -27.80 -1.07
CA ILE A 59 -18.22 -28.89 -1.12
C ILE A 59 -17.91 -29.78 -2.31
N GLY A 60 -17.89 -31.09 -2.08
CA GLY A 60 -17.63 -32.09 -3.12
C GLY A 60 -18.76 -33.10 -3.19
N ARG A 61 -19.16 -33.49 -4.41
CA ARG A 61 -20.15 -34.56 -4.64
C ARG A 61 -19.43 -35.87 -4.93
N LEU A 62 -19.74 -36.91 -4.16
CA LEU A 62 -19.33 -38.30 -4.41
C LEU A 62 -20.53 -39.11 -4.90
N ALA A 63 -20.28 -40.33 -5.38
CA ALA A 63 -21.34 -41.28 -5.71
C ALA A 63 -22.24 -41.62 -4.49
N ALA A 64 -21.66 -41.61 -3.29
CA ALA A 64 -22.36 -41.88 -2.03
C ALA A 64 -23.16 -40.67 -1.49
N GLY A 65 -22.96 -39.47 -2.02
CA GLY A 65 -23.55 -38.23 -1.51
C GLY A 65 -22.56 -37.06 -1.47
N ASP A 66 -23.03 -35.91 -1.02
CA ASP A 66 -22.21 -34.71 -0.86
C ASP A 66 -21.35 -34.77 0.41
N GLY A 67 -20.22 -34.06 0.42
CA GLY A 67 -19.31 -33.94 1.56
C GLY A 67 -18.68 -32.55 1.68
N VAL A 68 -18.10 -32.29 2.86
CA VAL A 68 -17.37 -31.06 3.18
C VAL A 68 -15.89 -31.42 3.17
N PHE A 69 -15.13 -30.80 2.28
CA PHE A 69 -13.73 -31.11 2.09
C PHE A 69 -12.85 -29.95 2.51
N VAL A 70 -11.68 -30.29 3.05
CA VAL A 70 -10.58 -29.36 3.30
C VAL A 70 -9.30 -29.89 2.67
N ASN A 71 -8.48 -28.97 2.19
CA ASN A 71 -7.09 -29.22 1.85
C ASN A 71 -6.21 -28.32 2.71
N SER A 72 -5.27 -28.92 3.45
CA SER A 72 -4.44 -28.27 4.47
C SER A 72 -3.37 -27.29 3.96
N GLY A 73 -3.35 -26.94 2.67
CA GLY A 73 -2.35 -26.01 2.13
C GLY A 73 -1.86 -26.37 0.74
N ALA A 74 -0.81 -25.68 0.27
CA ALA A 74 -0.16 -26.07 -0.98
C ALA A 74 0.46 -27.47 -0.84
N GLY A 75 0.07 -28.41 -1.71
CA GLY A 75 0.41 -29.84 -1.59
C GLY A 75 -0.17 -30.56 -0.37
N GLY A 76 -1.16 -29.96 0.30
CA GLY A 76 -1.80 -30.50 1.51
C GLY A 76 -2.67 -31.74 1.26
N ARG A 77 -3.00 -32.46 2.35
CA ARG A 77 -3.86 -33.65 2.28
C ARG A 77 -5.31 -33.23 2.09
N LEU A 78 -5.98 -33.81 1.09
CA LEU A 78 -7.42 -33.69 0.91
C LEU A 78 -8.16 -34.59 1.92
N GLU A 79 -9.04 -34.01 2.72
CA GLU A 79 -9.82 -34.67 3.75
C GLU A 79 -11.31 -34.35 3.65
N ASN A 80 -12.17 -35.37 3.80
CA ASN A 80 -13.63 -35.22 3.88
C ASN A 80 -14.09 -35.19 5.34
N LEU A 81 -14.35 -34.00 5.88
CA LEU A 81 -14.82 -33.79 7.25
C LEU A 81 -16.23 -34.34 7.49
N ALA A 82 -17.00 -34.56 6.42
CA ALA A 82 -18.37 -35.07 6.47
C ALA A 82 -18.47 -36.53 5.98
N ALA A 83 -17.39 -37.31 6.01
CA ALA A 83 -17.39 -38.70 5.51
C ALA A 83 -18.49 -39.57 6.14
N GLY A 84 -18.77 -39.41 7.45
CA GLY A 84 -19.83 -40.11 8.17
C GLY A 84 -21.26 -39.66 7.82
N PHE A 85 -21.41 -38.63 6.99
CA PHE A 85 -22.71 -38.07 6.58
C PHE A 85 -23.07 -38.39 5.14
N ALA A 86 -22.23 -39.16 4.42
CA ALA A 86 -22.49 -39.56 3.06
C ALA A 86 -23.78 -40.41 2.97
N GLY A 87 -24.78 -39.91 2.26
CA GLY A 87 -26.03 -40.63 2.01
C GLY A 87 -26.91 -39.95 0.97
N ALA A 88 -27.66 -40.73 0.19
CA ALA A 88 -28.50 -40.22 -0.91
C ALA A 88 -29.63 -39.29 -0.46
N ASN A 89 -30.01 -39.32 0.82
CA ASN A 89 -31.06 -38.47 1.39
C ASN A 89 -30.53 -37.14 1.95
N ARG A 90 -29.20 -36.91 1.93
CA ARG A 90 -28.56 -35.70 2.45
C ARG A 90 -27.81 -34.96 1.35
N THR A 91 -27.99 -33.65 1.31
CA THR A 91 -27.31 -32.75 0.37
C THR A 91 -26.70 -31.58 1.13
N PHE A 92 -25.69 -30.97 0.54
CA PHE A 92 -25.04 -29.78 1.08
C PHE A 92 -25.31 -28.59 0.18
N GLY A 93 -25.43 -27.41 0.77
CA GLY A 93 -25.40 -26.15 0.03
C GLY A 93 -24.10 -26.04 -0.75
N ARG A 94 -24.08 -25.26 -1.84
CA ARG A 94 -22.90 -25.16 -2.72
C ARG A 94 -21.76 -24.30 -2.16
N ALA A 95 -21.99 -23.62 -1.03
CA ALA A 95 -21.08 -22.68 -0.41
C ALA A 95 -20.63 -23.13 1.00
N VAL A 96 -19.37 -22.81 1.31
CA VAL A 96 -18.75 -22.95 2.63
C VAL A 96 -18.03 -21.66 3.00
N GLN A 97 -17.86 -21.40 4.29
CA GLN A 97 -16.84 -20.48 4.77
C GLN A 97 -15.88 -21.23 5.71
N LEU A 98 -14.61 -20.87 5.65
CA LEU A 98 -13.52 -21.41 6.45
C LEU A 98 -12.86 -20.28 7.24
N ASN A 99 -12.63 -20.50 8.52
CA ASN A 99 -11.92 -19.55 9.38
C ASN A 99 -10.44 -19.96 9.59
N ASN A 100 -9.67 -19.09 10.24
CA ASN A 100 -8.25 -19.29 10.54
C ASN A 100 -7.98 -20.37 11.61
N HIS A 101 -9.00 -20.83 12.34
CA HIS A 101 -8.90 -21.98 13.25
C HIS A 101 -9.19 -23.32 12.59
N GLY A 102 -9.39 -23.35 11.26
CA GLY A 102 -9.72 -24.58 10.54
C GLY A 102 -11.16 -25.04 10.74
N VAL A 103 -12.06 -24.16 11.16
CA VAL A 103 -13.49 -24.44 11.30
C VAL A 103 -14.20 -24.07 10.00
N VAL A 104 -14.94 -25.04 9.45
CA VAL A 104 -15.77 -24.88 8.25
C VAL A 104 -17.24 -24.78 8.66
N ILE A 105 -17.93 -23.74 8.19
CA ILE A 105 -19.39 -23.64 8.29
C ILE A 105 -20.03 -23.94 6.95
N ALA A 106 -21.09 -24.75 6.96
CA ALA A 106 -21.88 -25.04 5.78
C ALA A 106 -23.35 -25.32 6.16
N ARG A 107 -24.20 -25.37 5.14
CA ARG A 107 -25.60 -25.75 5.26
C ARG A 107 -25.81 -27.16 4.72
N ASP A 108 -26.33 -28.06 5.54
CA ASP A 108 -26.78 -29.40 5.12
C ASP A 108 -28.31 -29.49 5.09
N GLN A 109 -28.85 -30.37 4.24
CA GLN A 109 -30.29 -30.64 4.15
C GLN A 109 -30.56 -32.13 4.03
N VAL A 110 -31.51 -32.59 4.82
CA VAL A 110 -32.03 -33.96 4.81
C VAL A 110 -33.41 -33.96 4.16
N SER A 111 -33.60 -34.88 3.23
CA SER A 111 -34.86 -35.11 2.55
C SER A 111 -35.97 -35.46 3.55
N GLY A 112 -37.16 -34.91 3.36
CA GLY A 112 -38.32 -35.06 4.24
C GLY A 112 -39.44 -34.13 3.81
N ALA A 113 -40.59 -34.20 4.47
CA ALA A 113 -41.75 -33.35 4.19
C ALA A 113 -42.30 -32.75 5.51
N PRO A 114 -41.95 -31.49 5.86
CA PRO A 114 -40.98 -30.63 5.18
C PRO A 114 -39.52 -31.08 5.38
N PRO A 115 -38.61 -30.79 4.44
CA PRO A 115 -37.21 -31.18 4.55
C PRO A 115 -36.54 -30.48 5.72
N THR A 116 -35.58 -31.15 6.36
CA THR A 116 -34.82 -30.56 7.47
C THR A 116 -33.57 -29.87 6.92
N SER A 117 -33.39 -28.59 7.20
CA SER A 117 -32.18 -27.82 6.85
C SER A 117 -31.41 -27.46 8.12
N LEU A 118 -30.08 -27.48 8.05
CA LEU A 118 -29.19 -27.38 9.20
C LEU A 118 -28.01 -26.48 8.85
N ILE A 119 -27.63 -25.59 9.77
CA ILE A 119 -26.33 -24.91 9.75
C ILE A 119 -25.42 -25.65 10.73
N ARG A 120 -24.20 -25.98 10.29
CA ARG A 120 -23.29 -26.81 11.09
C ARG A 120 -21.84 -26.35 10.93
N PHE A 121 -21.08 -26.53 12.00
CA PHE A 121 -19.62 -26.47 11.99
C PHE A 121 -19.00 -27.85 11.81
N TRP A 122 -17.90 -27.89 11.07
CA TRP A 122 -16.95 -29.00 11.03
C TRP A 122 -15.57 -28.48 11.38
N GLN A 123 -14.85 -29.17 12.25
CA GLN A 123 -13.49 -28.80 12.59
C GLN A 123 -12.50 -29.67 11.82
N ALA A 124 -11.59 -29.05 11.07
CA ALA A 124 -10.44 -29.73 10.48
C ALA A 124 -9.47 -30.13 11.61
N HIS A 125 -9.10 -31.40 11.70
CA HIS A 125 -8.24 -31.93 12.75
C HIS A 125 -6.83 -32.21 12.23
N GLU A 126 -5.82 -31.97 13.08
CA GLU A 126 -4.52 -32.63 12.94
C GLU A 126 -4.45 -34.00 13.65
N LEU A 127 -5.31 -34.31 14.66
CA LEU A 127 -5.11 -35.50 15.52
C LEU A 127 -6.36 -36.22 16.15
N ALA A 128 -7.61 -36.02 15.70
CA ALA A 128 -8.81 -36.76 16.20
C ALA A 128 -9.94 -36.83 15.15
N PRO A 129 -10.98 -37.69 15.27
CA PRO A 129 -12.04 -37.76 14.24
C PRO A 129 -12.82 -36.45 14.14
N ALA A 130 -13.17 -36.03 12.91
CA ALA A 130 -13.92 -34.81 12.63
C ALA A 130 -15.17 -34.67 13.51
N THR A 131 -15.17 -33.67 14.38
CA THR A 131 -16.32 -33.31 15.21
C THR A 131 -17.23 -32.35 14.43
N SER A 132 -18.54 -32.44 14.67
CA SER A 132 -19.51 -31.57 14.00
C SER A 132 -20.56 -31.07 14.99
N VAL A 133 -20.92 -29.78 14.91
CA VAL A 133 -21.85 -29.13 15.85
C VAL A 133 -22.99 -28.46 15.08
N VAL A 134 -24.24 -28.81 15.41
CA VAL A 134 -25.43 -28.15 14.84
C VAL A 134 -25.63 -26.80 15.51
N LEU A 135 -25.72 -25.75 14.69
CA LEU A 135 -25.90 -24.39 15.16
C LEU A 135 -27.34 -23.91 15.03
N ALA A 136 -27.98 -24.24 13.90
CA ALA A 136 -29.35 -23.85 13.61
C ALA A 136 -30.07 -24.92 12.82
N ARG A 137 -31.39 -24.97 12.96
CA ARG A 137 -32.26 -25.96 12.31
C ARG A 137 -33.51 -25.27 11.77
N GLY A 138 -33.87 -25.63 10.54
CA GLY A 138 -35.18 -25.34 9.95
C GLY A 138 -35.90 -26.59 9.44
N GLY A 139 -37.22 -26.55 9.32
CA GLY A 139 -38.05 -27.58 8.70
C GLY A 139 -38.99 -28.30 9.66
N GLY A 140 -39.42 -29.51 9.31
CA GLY A 140 -40.52 -30.24 10.00
C GLY A 140 -40.23 -30.79 11.40
N ASN A 141 -39.10 -30.43 12.00
CA ASN A 141 -38.78 -30.82 13.36
C ASN A 141 -39.55 -29.91 14.34
N PRO A 142 -40.28 -30.45 15.33
CA PRO A 142 -40.98 -29.65 16.34
C PRO A 142 -40.10 -28.62 17.08
N ASN A 143 -38.78 -28.86 17.10
CA ASN A 143 -37.77 -28.05 17.76
C ASN A 143 -37.00 -27.13 16.76
N ALA A 144 -37.45 -27.02 15.50
CA ALA A 144 -36.86 -26.10 14.54
C ALA A 144 -37.28 -24.65 14.87
N ALA A 145 -36.31 -23.74 14.90
CA ALA A 145 -36.58 -22.32 15.13
C ALA A 145 -37.04 -21.59 13.86
N PHE A 146 -36.88 -22.23 12.70
CA PHE A 146 -37.17 -21.66 11.38
C PHE A 146 -37.89 -22.67 10.49
N ASP A 147 -38.54 -22.22 9.42
CA ASP A 147 -39.06 -23.12 8.38
C ASP A 147 -37.94 -23.64 7.50
N SER A 148 -36.92 -22.80 7.25
CA SER A 148 -35.67 -23.23 6.64
C SER A 148 -34.49 -22.35 7.06
N VAL A 149 -33.31 -22.94 7.09
CA VAL A 149 -32.03 -22.21 7.12
C VAL A 149 -31.35 -22.32 5.75
N LEU A 150 -30.76 -21.21 5.31
CA LEU A 150 -30.32 -20.99 3.93
C LEU A 150 -28.79 -21.10 3.77
N SER A 151 -28.34 -21.18 2.52
CA SER A 151 -26.90 -21.26 2.21
C SER A 151 -26.17 -19.92 2.41
N HIS A 152 -24.84 -19.95 2.38
CA HIS A 152 -23.94 -18.83 2.71
C HIS A 152 -23.95 -18.39 4.19
N PRO A 153 -23.90 -19.32 5.15
CA PRO A 153 -23.62 -18.95 6.53
C PRO A 153 -22.17 -18.46 6.66
N THR A 154 -21.88 -17.66 7.68
CA THR A 154 -20.57 -17.06 7.93
C THR A 154 -20.16 -17.20 9.40
N LEU A 155 -18.86 -17.25 9.68
CA LEU A 155 -18.26 -17.30 11.02
C LEU A 155 -17.02 -16.39 11.09
N ASN A 156 -16.51 -16.17 12.31
CA ASN A 156 -15.26 -15.44 12.54
C ASN A 156 -14.19 -16.31 13.22
N ASN A 157 -13.04 -15.70 13.54
CA ASN A 157 -11.88 -16.34 14.18
C ASN A 157 -11.77 -16.06 15.69
N ALA A 158 -12.20 -14.87 16.13
CA ALA A 158 -11.72 -14.34 17.41
C ALA A 158 -12.75 -14.38 18.53
N VAL A 159 -14.00 -14.03 18.25
CA VAL A 159 -15.02 -13.90 19.29
C VAL A 159 -15.78 -15.20 19.41
N LYS A 160 -15.67 -15.80 20.60
CA LYS A 160 -16.40 -17.01 20.94
C LYS A 160 -17.70 -16.69 21.65
N VAL A 161 -18.67 -17.55 21.45
CA VAL A 161 -19.91 -17.61 22.21
C VAL A 161 -19.99 -18.96 22.90
N GLU A 162 -20.67 -19.01 24.03
CA GLU A 162 -20.98 -20.26 24.70
C GLU A 162 -21.73 -21.21 23.75
N SER A 163 -21.32 -22.48 23.76
CA SER A 163 -21.96 -23.54 22.99
C SER A 163 -23.32 -23.85 23.59
N ARG A 164 -24.38 -23.70 22.80
CA ARG A 164 -25.73 -24.11 23.21
C ARG A 164 -25.74 -25.60 23.58
N GLY A 165 -26.10 -25.89 24.84
CA GLY A 165 -26.17 -27.26 25.35
C GLY A 165 -24.92 -27.73 26.09
N ASP A 166 -24.02 -26.82 26.49
CA ASP A 166 -23.04 -27.11 27.54
C ASP A 166 -23.78 -27.39 28.87
N PRO A 167 -23.73 -28.63 29.41
CA PRO A 167 -24.39 -28.96 30.68
C PRO A 167 -23.79 -28.22 31.89
N GLY A 168 -22.57 -27.68 31.75
CA GLY A 168 -21.86 -26.94 32.79
C GLY A 168 -21.88 -25.41 32.63
N GLY A 169 -22.37 -24.91 31.49
CA GLY A 169 -22.36 -23.49 31.14
C GLY A 169 -23.57 -22.72 31.66
N ASN A 170 -23.39 -21.41 31.86
CA ASN A 170 -24.42 -20.54 32.43
C ASN A 170 -25.51 -20.11 31.42
N ASN A 171 -25.35 -20.48 30.13
CA ASN A 171 -26.21 -20.17 28.99
C ASN A 171 -26.49 -18.67 28.80
N ASP A 172 -25.54 -17.81 29.16
CA ASP A 172 -25.64 -16.35 28.96
C ASP A 172 -25.13 -15.90 27.58
N GLY A 173 -24.54 -16.82 26.80
CA GLY A 173 -24.03 -16.55 25.45
C GLY A 173 -22.71 -15.78 25.42
N ILE A 174 -22.05 -15.62 26.57
CA ILE A 174 -20.65 -15.19 26.72
C ILE A 174 -19.83 -16.45 26.96
N CYS A 175 -18.71 -16.61 26.26
CA CYS A 175 -17.79 -17.71 26.51
C CYS A 175 -17.00 -17.45 27.81
N ASP A 176 -17.38 -18.11 28.92
CA ASP A 176 -16.65 -18.03 30.18
C ASP A 176 -15.61 -19.15 30.36
N ALA A 177 -14.68 -18.94 31.29
CA ALA A 177 -13.66 -19.93 31.62
C ALA A 177 -14.29 -21.18 32.25
N GLY A 178 -14.16 -22.32 31.57
CA GLY A 178 -14.75 -23.59 31.99
C GLY A 178 -15.95 -24.02 31.14
N GLU A 179 -16.40 -23.15 30.23
CA GLU A 179 -17.49 -23.44 29.31
C GLU A 179 -16.98 -23.98 27.96
N ALA A 180 -17.83 -24.75 27.29
CA ALA A 180 -17.62 -25.15 25.91
C ALA A 180 -17.95 -23.96 25.01
N CYS A 181 -16.94 -23.42 24.32
CA CYS A 181 -17.13 -22.25 23.46
C CYS A 181 -16.99 -22.59 21.98
N ILE A 182 -17.82 -21.94 21.17
CA ILE A 182 -17.84 -22.04 19.71
C ILE A 182 -17.66 -20.65 19.08
N GLU A 183 -17.23 -20.62 17.82
CA GLU A 183 -17.07 -19.36 17.09
C GLU A 183 -18.44 -18.69 16.85
N GLN A 184 -18.46 -17.36 16.81
CA GLN A 184 -19.65 -16.63 16.38
C GLN A 184 -20.02 -17.00 14.95
N ALA A 185 -21.32 -17.07 14.67
CA ALA A 185 -21.82 -17.31 13.32
C ALA A 185 -23.09 -16.52 13.03
N ALA A 186 -23.21 -16.12 11.77
CA ALA A 186 -24.41 -15.51 11.22
C ALA A 186 -24.91 -16.28 10.00
N PHE A 187 -26.21 -16.30 9.78
CA PHE A 187 -26.81 -17.04 8.68
C PHE A 187 -28.16 -16.44 8.28
N SER A 188 -28.60 -16.77 7.07
CA SER A 188 -29.94 -16.42 6.63
C SER A 188 -30.91 -17.56 6.92
N ALA A 189 -32.10 -17.20 7.39
CA ALA A 189 -33.17 -18.13 7.72
C ALA A 189 -34.51 -17.61 7.18
N PHE A 190 -35.50 -18.50 7.10
CA PHE A 190 -36.82 -18.21 6.55
C PHE A 190 -37.92 -18.68 7.51
N THR A 191 -38.93 -17.83 7.74
CA THR A 191 -40.19 -18.20 8.42
C THR A 191 -41.38 -17.59 7.68
N ASP A 192 -42.41 -18.40 7.43
CA ASP A 192 -43.68 -18.12 6.75
C ASP A 192 -43.52 -17.47 5.36
N THR A 193 -43.13 -16.19 5.32
CA THR A 193 -43.00 -15.36 4.11
C THR A 193 -41.74 -14.49 4.09
N THR A 194 -40.93 -14.52 5.13
CA THR A 194 -39.87 -13.51 5.36
C THR A 194 -38.52 -14.17 5.55
N ASN A 195 -37.48 -13.59 4.95
CA ASN A 195 -36.11 -13.96 5.26
C ASN A 195 -35.60 -13.12 6.45
N PHE A 196 -34.71 -13.71 7.23
CA PHE A 196 -34.10 -13.11 8.40
C PHE A 196 -32.59 -13.26 8.31
N LEU A 197 -31.91 -12.27 8.86
CA LEU A 197 -30.53 -12.43 9.28
C LEU A 197 -30.55 -12.85 10.75
N ALA A 198 -29.91 -13.96 11.07
CA ALA A 198 -29.87 -14.55 12.40
C ALA A 198 -28.42 -14.75 12.88
N THR A 199 -28.20 -14.63 14.19
CA THR A 199 -26.91 -14.92 14.87
C THR A 199 -27.10 -15.88 16.02
N LEU A 200 -26.03 -16.49 16.53
CA LEU A 200 -26.11 -17.46 17.65
C LEU A 200 -26.51 -16.83 19.01
N GLY A 201 -26.40 -15.50 19.15
CA GLY A 201 -26.94 -14.68 20.24
C GLY A 201 -26.21 -14.66 21.59
N LYS A 202 -26.60 -13.69 22.44
CA LYS A 202 -26.12 -13.32 23.80
C LYS A 202 -27.24 -13.27 24.86
N THR A 203 -28.43 -13.79 24.58
CA THR A 203 -29.59 -13.68 25.48
C THR A 203 -29.84 -14.99 26.24
N PRO A 204 -29.97 -14.95 27.59
CA PRO A 204 -30.23 -16.13 28.40
C PRO A 204 -31.69 -16.52 28.25
N LEU A 205 -31.98 -17.55 27.46
CA LEU A 205 -33.25 -18.27 27.59
C LEU A 205 -32.99 -19.77 27.49
N GLY A 206 -33.28 -20.42 28.60
CA GLY A 206 -32.94 -21.80 28.91
C GLY A 206 -33.34 -22.82 27.84
N LEU A 207 -32.55 -23.88 27.85
CA LEU A 207 -32.64 -25.11 27.08
C LEU A 207 -34.04 -25.73 27.11
N THR A 208 -34.96 -25.27 26.25
CA THR A 208 -36.09 -26.07 25.75
C THR A 208 -36.52 -25.55 24.37
N ASP A 209 -35.86 -26.04 23.32
CA ASP A 209 -36.44 -26.39 22.01
C ASP A 209 -37.28 -25.37 21.20
N LYS A 210 -37.14 -24.06 21.46
CA LYS A 210 -37.42 -22.97 20.49
C LYS A 210 -36.41 -21.84 20.68
N GLY A 211 -35.14 -22.11 20.39
CA GLY A 211 -34.06 -21.14 20.63
C GLY A 211 -34.36 -19.79 19.99
N SER A 212 -34.50 -18.74 20.81
CA SER A 212 -34.68 -17.36 20.33
C SER A 212 -33.34 -16.89 19.77
N PHE A 213 -33.15 -17.01 18.45
CA PHE A 213 -32.03 -16.37 17.77
C PHE A 213 -32.29 -14.87 17.74
N PRO A 214 -31.30 -14.00 18.03
CA PRO A 214 -31.39 -12.61 17.62
C PRO A 214 -31.60 -12.59 16.11
N THR A 215 -32.67 -11.92 15.70
CA THR A 215 -33.02 -11.76 14.30
C THR A 215 -33.30 -10.31 14.02
N THR A 216 -33.02 -9.90 12.79
CA THR A 216 -33.56 -8.68 12.22
C THR A 216 -34.34 -9.04 10.97
N THR A 217 -35.47 -8.37 10.73
CA THR A 217 -36.40 -8.69 9.63
C THR A 217 -35.81 -8.19 8.33
N VAL A 218 -35.49 -9.09 7.38
CA VAL A 218 -34.71 -8.70 6.20
C VAL A 218 -35.18 -9.40 4.93
N SER A 219 -35.88 -8.63 4.10
CA SER A 219 -36.06 -8.86 2.67
C SER A 219 -36.93 -10.06 2.28
N THR A 220 -37.46 -9.99 1.06
CA THR A 220 -38.07 -11.12 0.35
C THR A 220 -37.02 -12.03 -0.28
N LEU A 221 -35.74 -11.61 -0.31
CA LEU A 221 -34.63 -12.39 -0.83
C LEU A 221 -33.71 -12.91 0.29
N PRO A 222 -33.05 -14.07 0.10
CA PRO A 222 -32.04 -14.57 1.03
C PRO A 222 -30.88 -13.58 1.23
N VAL A 223 -30.42 -13.46 2.47
CA VAL A 223 -29.27 -12.61 2.82
C VAL A 223 -27.99 -13.42 2.71
N ARG A 224 -26.89 -12.79 2.26
CA ARG A 224 -25.56 -13.41 2.17
C ARG A 224 -24.56 -12.65 3.05
N PRO A 225 -24.62 -12.80 4.38
CA PRO A 225 -23.77 -12.05 5.29
C PRO A 225 -22.30 -12.45 5.19
N VAL A 226 -21.41 -11.59 5.70
CA VAL A 226 -20.00 -11.91 6.05
C VAL A 226 -19.69 -11.30 7.42
N LEU A 227 -19.11 -12.07 8.33
CA LEU A 227 -18.79 -11.67 9.71
C LEU A 227 -17.27 -11.51 9.89
N SER A 228 -16.85 -10.37 10.42
CA SER A 228 -15.46 -10.11 10.79
C SER A 228 -15.12 -10.59 12.21
N ASP A 229 -13.83 -10.66 12.51
CA ASP A 229 -13.26 -11.02 13.81
C ASP A 229 -13.57 -10.01 14.90
N ASN A 230 -13.82 -8.75 14.55
CA ASN A 230 -14.22 -7.73 15.52
C ASN A 230 -15.74 -7.70 15.79
N GLY A 231 -16.49 -8.70 15.31
CA GLY A 231 -17.93 -8.83 15.55
C GLY A 231 -18.79 -7.88 14.70
N ARG A 232 -18.26 -7.38 13.58
CA ARG A 232 -19.04 -6.61 12.60
C ARG A 232 -19.50 -7.52 11.47
N LEU A 233 -20.77 -7.37 11.14
CA LEU A 233 -21.45 -8.16 10.12
C LEU A 233 -21.81 -7.24 8.97
N ILE A 234 -21.49 -7.62 7.74
CA ILE A 234 -21.98 -6.91 6.56
C ILE A 234 -23.04 -7.73 5.84
N ALA A 235 -24.10 -7.06 5.39
CA ALA A 235 -25.17 -7.69 4.64
C ALA A 235 -25.92 -6.68 3.76
N ARG A 236 -26.48 -7.16 2.65
CA ARG A 236 -27.51 -6.42 1.91
C ARG A 236 -28.86 -6.64 2.59
N LEU A 237 -29.47 -5.56 3.10
CA LEU A 237 -30.81 -5.58 3.67
C LEU A 237 -31.82 -4.88 2.77
N THR A 238 -33.11 -5.16 2.99
CA THR A 238 -34.20 -4.37 2.39
C THR A 238 -34.93 -3.63 3.50
N VAL A 239 -34.76 -2.31 3.55
CA VAL A 239 -35.35 -1.43 4.56
C VAL A 239 -36.34 -0.50 3.88
N ALA A 240 -37.59 -0.52 4.33
CA ALA A 240 -38.70 0.25 3.73
C ALA A 240 -38.85 0.08 2.20
N GLY A 241 -38.55 -1.11 1.68
CA GLY A 241 -38.63 -1.43 0.24
C GLY A 241 -37.36 -1.13 -0.57
N ASN A 242 -36.35 -0.49 0.02
CA ASN A 242 -35.10 -0.14 -0.65
C ASN A 242 -33.97 -1.10 -0.27
N GLN A 243 -33.15 -1.49 -1.25
CA GLN A 243 -31.96 -2.31 -1.02
C GLN A 243 -30.82 -1.43 -0.49
N GLN A 244 -30.17 -1.87 0.58
CA GLN A 244 -29.12 -1.12 1.26
C GLN A 244 -28.00 -2.06 1.71
N ILE A 245 -26.75 -1.60 1.67
CA ILE A 245 -25.65 -2.31 2.33
C ILE A 245 -25.52 -1.77 3.75
N MET A 246 -25.59 -2.68 4.72
CA MET A 246 -25.54 -2.37 6.15
C MET A 246 -24.33 -3.03 6.79
N LEU A 247 -23.66 -2.27 7.66
CA LEU A 247 -22.74 -2.78 8.65
C LEU A 247 -23.50 -2.92 9.97
N ILE A 248 -23.45 -4.09 10.59
CA ILE A 248 -24.33 -4.49 11.69
C ILE A 248 -23.47 -5.03 12.83
N ASN A 249 -23.76 -4.62 14.06
CA ASN A 249 -23.11 -5.22 15.22
C ASN A 249 -23.68 -6.62 15.50
N TYR A 250 -22.81 -7.62 15.61
CA TYR A 250 -23.20 -9.00 15.88
C TYR A 250 -24.00 -9.16 17.18
N SER A 251 -23.65 -8.41 18.25
CA SER A 251 -24.17 -8.69 19.60
C SER A 251 -25.65 -8.42 19.78
N ASP A 252 -26.20 -7.43 19.07
CA ASP A 252 -27.61 -7.04 19.22
C ASP A 252 -28.40 -6.96 17.90
N LEU A 253 -27.74 -6.92 16.74
CA LEU A 253 -28.34 -6.73 15.41
C LEU A 253 -29.19 -5.44 15.24
N THR A 254 -29.23 -4.60 16.27
CA THR A 254 -29.98 -3.33 16.31
C THR A 254 -29.12 -2.16 15.88
N GLN A 255 -27.83 -2.19 16.18
CA GLN A 255 -26.87 -1.22 15.67
C GLN A 255 -26.58 -1.51 14.20
N GLN A 256 -27.27 -0.79 13.30
CA GLN A 256 -27.15 -0.93 11.85
C GLN A 256 -26.71 0.40 11.24
N ILE A 257 -25.53 0.40 10.62
CA ILE A 257 -24.91 1.55 9.97
C ILE A 257 -25.10 1.38 8.45
N PRO A 258 -25.88 2.24 7.78
CA PRO A 258 -26.00 2.23 6.34
C PRO A 258 -24.68 2.70 5.69
N ILE A 259 -24.07 1.86 4.85
CA ILE A 259 -22.85 2.22 4.10
C ILE A 259 -23.11 2.41 2.60
N ALA A 260 -24.28 1.98 2.10
CA ALA A 260 -24.76 2.31 0.76
C ALA A 260 -26.30 2.30 0.72
N THR A 261 -26.89 3.45 0.39
CA THR A 261 -28.35 3.64 0.34
C THR A 261 -28.76 4.45 -0.89
N LEU A 262 -30.07 4.44 -1.17
CA LEU A 262 -30.65 5.30 -2.18
C LEU A 262 -30.39 6.79 -1.92
N ASP A 263 -30.43 7.22 -0.65
CA ASP A 263 -30.19 8.62 -0.26
C ASP A 263 -28.72 9.03 -0.42
N MET A 264 -27.79 8.07 -0.31
CA MET A 264 -26.38 8.25 -0.68
C MET A 264 -26.16 8.24 -2.21
N GLY A 265 -27.24 8.07 -2.99
CA GLY A 265 -27.22 8.08 -4.45
C GLY A 265 -27.00 6.72 -5.10
N PHE A 266 -27.11 5.60 -4.39
CA PHE A 266 -27.03 4.26 -4.96
C PHE A 266 -28.39 3.76 -5.46
N THR A 267 -28.54 3.61 -6.77
CA THR A 267 -29.77 3.09 -7.40
C THR A 267 -29.93 1.58 -7.25
N SER A 268 -28.81 0.87 -7.14
CA SER A 268 -28.77 -0.58 -6.87
C SER A 268 -27.51 -0.97 -6.11
N VAL A 269 -27.59 -2.06 -5.34
CA VAL A 269 -26.46 -2.63 -4.59
C VAL A 269 -26.46 -4.16 -4.67
N GLY A 270 -25.27 -4.75 -4.70
CA GLY A 270 -25.07 -6.17 -4.97
C GLY A 270 -25.50 -7.10 -3.83
N MET A 271 -25.88 -8.34 -4.16
CA MET A 271 -26.37 -9.33 -3.18
C MET A 271 -25.33 -9.79 -2.16
N SER A 272 -24.06 -9.73 -2.54
CA SER A 272 -22.99 -10.47 -1.89
C SER A 272 -21.81 -9.55 -1.50
N PRO A 273 -21.99 -8.59 -0.56
CA PRO A 273 -20.90 -7.77 -0.05
C PRO A 273 -19.91 -8.60 0.78
N ALA A 274 -18.75 -8.04 1.12
CA ALA A 274 -17.81 -8.64 2.06
C ALA A 274 -17.16 -7.60 2.98
N ILE A 275 -16.61 -8.07 4.09
CA ILE A 275 -15.86 -7.28 5.05
C ILE A 275 -14.56 -8.02 5.38
N SER A 276 -13.48 -7.28 5.58
CA SER A 276 -12.18 -7.84 5.97
C SER A 276 -12.29 -8.48 7.36
N ASP A 277 -11.47 -9.50 7.63
CA ASP A 277 -11.47 -10.19 8.92
C ASP A 277 -11.27 -9.21 10.08
N ASP A 278 -10.45 -8.18 9.88
CA ASP A 278 -10.18 -7.16 10.87
C ASP A 278 -11.32 -6.13 11.05
N GLY A 279 -12.35 -6.20 10.19
CA GLY A 279 -13.56 -5.41 10.18
C GLY A 279 -13.38 -3.95 9.75
N ARG A 280 -12.25 -3.59 9.14
CA ARG A 280 -11.93 -2.23 8.71
C ARG A 280 -12.37 -1.90 7.29
N ILE A 281 -12.44 -2.88 6.40
CA ILE A 281 -12.72 -2.64 4.98
C ILE A 281 -13.93 -3.46 4.59
N ALA A 282 -14.98 -2.79 4.13
CA ALA A 282 -16.16 -3.42 3.55
C ALA A 282 -16.20 -3.14 2.05
N ALA A 283 -16.40 -4.15 1.21
CA ALA A 283 -16.45 -4.01 -0.24
C ALA A 283 -17.78 -4.53 -0.80
N PHE A 284 -18.33 -3.82 -1.80
CA PHE A 284 -19.62 -4.15 -2.41
C PHE A 284 -19.75 -3.59 -3.83
N TYR A 285 -20.61 -4.21 -4.63
CA TYR A 285 -21.06 -3.64 -5.90
C TYR A 285 -22.15 -2.58 -5.65
N GLY A 286 -22.09 -1.47 -6.39
CA GLY A 286 -23.15 -0.46 -6.42
C GLY A 286 -23.28 0.23 -7.78
N ASP A 287 -24.46 0.76 -8.08
CA ASP A 287 -24.70 1.68 -9.20
C ASP A 287 -24.98 3.08 -8.66
N LEU A 288 -24.12 4.04 -8.98
CA LEU A 288 -24.08 5.36 -8.36
C LEU A 288 -24.65 6.45 -9.29
N THR A 289 -25.61 7.21 -8.80
CA THR A 289 -26.17 8.35 -9.53
C THR A 289 -25.15 9.48 -9.73
N PRO A 290 -25.33 10.38 -10.71
CA PRO A 290 -24.51 11.59 -10.85
C PRO A 290 -24.49 12.47 -9.58
N VAL A 291 -25.59 12.51 -8.82
CA VAL A 291 -25.67 13.25 -7.55
C VAL A 291 -24.81 12.59 -6.48
N GLY A 292 -24.91 11.26 -6.32
CA GLY A 292 -24.05 10.49 -5.42
C GLY A 292 -22.58 10.58 -5.81
N ALA A 293 -22.27 10.54 -7.10
CA ALA A 293 -20.92 10.70 -7.65
C ALA A 293 -20.32 12.06 -7.29
N ALA A 294 -21.08 13.14 -7.45
CA ALA A 294 -20.65 14.48 -7.04
C ALA A 294 -20.41 14.58 -5.52
N ALA A 295 -21.27 13.95 -4.70
CA ALA A 295 -21.11 13.92 -3.25
C ALA A 295 -19.86 13.14 -2.80
N LEU A 296 -19.57 12.02 -3.46
CA LEU A 296 -18.41 11.16 -3.20
C LEU A 296 -17.14 11.61 -3.95
N LYS A 297 -17.19 12.69 -4.74
CA LYS A 297 -16.08 13.17 -5.59
C LYS A 297 -15.51 12.06 -6.48
N THR A 298 -16.40 11.30 -7.09
CA THR A 298 -16.09 10.19 -7.99
C THR A 298 -16.97 10.27 -9.24
N THR A 299 -16.93 9.24 -10.06
CA THR A 299 -17.71 9.03 -11.29
C THR A 299 -19.04 8.33 -11.01
N SER A 300 -19.98 8.47 -11.93
CA SER A 300 -21.32 7.85 -11.84
C SER A 300 -21.36 6.49 -12.53
N GLY A 301 -22.39 5.70 -12.26
CA GLY A 301 -22.61 4.38 -12.86
C GLY A 301 -22.13 3.22 -12.00
N PRO A 302 -22.15 1.99 -12.56
CA PRO A 302 -21.81 0.76 -11.86
C PRO A 302 -20.34 0.73 -11.45
N GLY A 303 -20.04 0.13 -10.30
CA GLY A 303 -18.69 0.02 -9.76
C GLY A 303 -18.58 -0.91 -8.57
N ILE A 304 -17.33 -1.19 -8.18
CA ILE A 304 -17.03 -1.75 -6.86
C ILE A 304 -16.62 -0.59 -5.95
N PHE A 305 -17.20 -0.57 -4.75
CA PHE A 305 -16.97 0.42 -3.73
C PHE A 305 -16.38 -0.23 -2.49
N ALA A 306 -15.51 0.51 -1.80
CA ALA A 306 -14.99 0.14 -0.50
C ALA A 306 -15.35 1.20 0.54
N TRP A 307 -15.95 0.77 1.64
CA TRP A 307 -16.09 1.52 2.87
C TRP A 307 -14.89 1.20 3.78
N ILE A 308 -14.19 2.24 4.25
CA ILE A 308 -12.98 2.12 5.06
C ILE A 308 -13.24 2.79 6.40
N ASP A 309 -13.18 2.00 7.47
CA ASP A 309 -13.36 2.42 8.85
C ASP A 309 -12.23 3.36 9.29
N ARG A 310 -12.57 4.52 9.84
CA ARG A 310 -11.59 5.45 10.41
C ARG A 310 -11.77 5.61 11.90
N ILE A 311 -10.64 5.87 12.53
CA ILE A 311 -10.59 6.25 13.92
C ILE A 311 -11.01 7.73 13.98
N CYS A 312 -11.94 8.07 14.88
CA CYS A 312 -12.40 9.40 15.22
C CYS A 312 -11.38 10.17 16.06
N VAL A 313 -10.88 9.55 17.13
CA VAL A 313 -9.88 10.11 18.04
C VAL A 313 -8.77 9.08 18.25
N GLY A 314 -7.52 9.46 17.92
CA GLY A 314 -6.32 8.65 18.13
C GLY A 314 -5.57 9.03 19.39
N ALA A 315 -4.68 8.13 19.83
CA ALA A 315 -3.85 8.35 21.02
C ALA A 315 -2.96 9.59 20.88
N GLY A 316 -2.79 10.34 21.97
CA GLY A 316 -1.92 11.51 22.02
C GLY A 316 -0.42 11.19 21.85
N PRO A 317 0.45 12.23 21.81
CA PRO A 317 1.92 12.12 21.77
C PRO A 317 2.57 11.15 22.76
N ASN A 318 1.92 10.85 23.88
CA ASN A 318 2.38 9.88 24.88
C ASN A 318 2.04 8.41 24.52
N GLY A 319 1.31 8.16 23.43
CA GLY A 319 0.81 6.85 23.02
C GLY A 319 -0.31 6.30 23.91
N VAL A 320 -0.86 7.15 24.77
CA VAL A 320 -2.00 6.87 25.64
C VAL A 320 -3.20 7.61 25.06
N LEU A 321 -4.32 6.91 24.95
CA LEU A 321 -5.59 7.51 24.58
C LEU A 321 -6.24 8.08 25.86
N ASN A 322 -6.29 9.40 25.97
CA ASN A 322 -6.79 10.14 27.14
C ASN A 322 -8.23 10.65 26.99
N THR A 323 -8.99 10.07 26.07
CA THR A 323 -10.28 10.57 25.58
C THR A 323 -11.45 10.32 26.55
N GLY A 324 -12.49 11.15 26.44
CA GLY A 324 -13.75 10.98 27.15
C GLY A 324 -14.86 10.46 26.23
N ALA A 325 -15.73 9.59 26.75
CA ALA A 325 -16.82 8.92 26.02
C ALA A 325 -18.03 9.81 25.64
N GLY A 326 -17.85 11.10 25.37
CA GLY A 326 -18.98 11.95 24.99
C GLY A 326 -19.53 11.55 23.62
N GLY A 327 -20.82 11.19 23.52
CA GLY A 327 -21.48 10.79 22.25
C GLY A 327 -21.97 9.33 22.25
N ASP A 328 -22.46 8.84 21.11
CA ASP A 328 -22.85 7.45 20.85
C ASP A 328 -21.72 6.62 20.17
N ASP A 329 -20.51 7.19 20.13
CA ASP A 329 -19.30 6.61 19.56
C ASP A 329 -18.70 5.46 20.39
N VAL A 330 -17.95 4.55 19.73
CA VAL A 330 -17.33 3.38 20.38
C VAL A 330 -15.86 3.64 20.71
N ILE A 331 -15.52 3.59 22.00
CA ILE A 331 -14.11 3.63 22.46
C ILE A 331 -13.47 2.25 22.30
N THR A 332 -12.31 2.19 21.65
CA THR A 332 -11.49 0.99 21.53
C THR A 332 -10.05 1.25 22.01
N PRO A 333 -9.23 0.22 22.25
CA PRO A 333 -7.81 0.39 22.62
C PRO A 333 -6.96 1.16 21.59
N ILE A 334 -7.46 1.31 20.37
CA ILE A 334 -6.78 1.99 19.26
C ILE A 334 -7.41 3.34 18.91
N GLY A 335 -8.42 3.80 19.67
CA GLY A 335 -9.10 5.08 19.46
C GLY A 335 -10.62 5.01 19.55
N ILE A 336 -11.28 6.16 19.46
CA ILE A 336 -12.74 6.21 19.30
C ILE A 336 -13.08 6.00 17.82
N ARG A 337 -14.15 5.25 17.50
CA ARG A 337 -14.72 5.12 16.14
C ARG A 337 -16.14 5.69 16.12
N SER A 338 -16.61 6.08 14.94
CA SER A 338 -17.94 6.68 14.81
C SER A 338 -19.03 5.72 15.28
N GLY A 339 -20.05 6.29 15.91
CA GLY A 339 -21.20 5.62 16.47
C GLY A 339 -22.11 4.97 15.42
N PRO A 340 -23.22 4.35 15.87
CA PRO A 340 -24.28 3.82 15.02
C PRO A 340 -24.79 4.78 13.93
N ASP A 341 -24.80 6.08 14.23
CA ASP A 341 -25.26 7.12 13.30
C ASP A 341 -24.22 7.46 12.22
N GLY A 342 -23.03 6.87 12.32
CA GLY A 342 -21.91 7.04 11.43
C GLY A 342 -21.17 8.34 11.64
N VAL A 343 -21.58 9.21 12.58
CA VAL A 343 -21.01 10.53 12.85
C VAL A 343 -19.92 10.40 13.91
N CYS A 344 -18.85 11.17 13.77
CA CYS A 344 -17.87 11.33 14.84
C CYS A 344 -18.39 12.39 15.83
N ASP A 345 -18.89 12.00 17.01
CA ASP A 345 -19.41 12.95 18.02
C ASP A 345 -18.54 13.06 19.28
N SER A 346 -17.38 12.38 19.26
CA SER A 346 -16.41 12.40 20.35
C SER A 346 -15.56 13.67 20.42
N ALA A 347 -15.23 14.07 21.65
CA ALA A 347 -14.32 15.16 21.94
C ALA A 347 -12.95 14.63 22.39
N ILE A 348 -11.87 15.24 21.90
CA ILE A 348 -10.52 14.97 22.40
C ILE A 348 -10.37 15.48 23.83
N VAL A 349 -9.61 14.75 24.65
CA VAL A 349 -9.26 15.16 26.01
C VAL A 349 -7.74 15.03 26.18
N GLY A 350 -7.13 16.02 26.83
CA GLY A 350 -5.69 16.03 27.05
C GLY A 350 -4.90 16.23 25.75
N ASP A 351 -3.94 15.34 25.50
CA ASP A 351 -3.02 15.41 24.36
C ASP A 351 -3.47 14.58 23.14
N ASP A 352 -4.66 13.99 23.19
CA ASP A 352 -5.25 13.22 22.09
C ASP A 352 -5.51 14.06 20.83
N ARG A 353 -5.60 13.36 19.69
CA ARG A 353 -5.77 13.99 18.39
C ARG A 353 -7.06 13.55 17.71
N GLN A 354 -7.80 14.52 17.22
CA GLN A 354 -9.00 14.27 16.42
C GLN A 354 -8.59 13.99 14.98
N LEU A 355 -8.98 12.83 14.48
CA LEU A 355 -8.64 12.34 13.14
C LEU A 355 -9.78 12.56 12.14
N VAL A 356 -11.01 12.63 12.63
CA VAL A 356 -12.22 12.95 11.88
C VAL A 356 -12.94 14.09 12.59
N ALA A 357 -13.36 15.13 11.86
CA ALA A 357 -14.01 16.29 12.47
C ALA A 357 -15.33 15.88 13.16
N THR A 358 -15.66 16.54 14.27
CA THR A 358 -16.93 16.30 14.94
C THR A 358 -18.09 16.57 13.97
N GLY A 359 -19.10 15.69 13.91
CA GLY A 359 -20.20 15.82 12.97
C GLY A 359 -19.94 15.27 11.56
N THR A 360 -18.79 14.63 11.30
CA THR A 360 -18.49 14.01 9.99
C THR A 360 -18.46 12.48 10.05
N SER A 361 -18.78 11.84 8.92
CA SER A 361 -18.92 10.39 8.90
C SER A 361 -17.59 9.67 9.12
N GLY A 362 -17.50 8.76 10.10
CA GLY A 362 -16.25 8.09 10.50
C GLY A 362 -15.77 7.00 9.54
N GLY A 363 -16.54 6.65 8.52
CA GLY A 363 -16.09 5.77 7.44
C GLY A 363 -15.99 6.54 6.11
N ALA A 364 -15.03 6.14 5.28
CA ALA A 364 -14.87 6.70 3.95
C ALA A 364 -15.26 5.72 2.87
N LEU A 365 -16.13 6.19 1.99
CA LEU A 365 -16.59 5.43 0.84
C LEU A 365 -15.81 5.86 -0.40
N ILE A 366 -15.15 4.91 -1.05
CA ILE A 366 -14.38 5.12 -2.26
C ILE A 366 -14.84 4.17 -3.37
N ARG A 367 -14.78 4.62 -4.62
CA ARG A 367 -14.88 3.73 -5.79
C ARG A 367 -13.50 3.11 -6.04
N ILE A 368 -13.44 1.79 -6.14
CA ILE A 368 -12.19 1.04 -6.36
C ILE A 368 -12.10 0.37 -7.73
N ALA A 369 -13.22 0.31 -8.46
CA ALA A 369 -13.28 -0.11 -9.85
C ALA A 369 -14.51 0.47 -10.53
N GLY A 370 -14.41 0.79 -11.82
CA GLY A 370 -15.52 1.19 -12.67
C GLY A 370 -15.50 0.53 -14.05
N VAL A 371 -16.26 1.07 -14.98
CA VAL A 371 -16.48 0.44 -16.31
C VAL A 371 -15.72 1.23 -17.37
N ALA A 372 -14.79 0.57 -18.05
CA ALA A 372 -14.03 1.19 -19.11
C ALA A 372 -14.87 1.43 -20.36
N GLY A 373 -14.45 2.40 -21.17
CA GLY A 373 -15.14 2.79 -22.41
C GLY A 373 -16.43 3.59 -22.17
N ASN A 374 -16.70 4.02 -20.94
CA ASN A 374 -17.89 4.79 -20.57
C ASN A 374 -17.66 6.32 -20.63
N ARG A 375 -16.43 6.75 -21.00
CA ARG A 375 -15.97 8.15 -21.05
C ARG A 375 -15.91 8.85 -19.69
N GLN A 376 -15.79 8.08 -18.61
CA GLN A 376 -15.55 8.54 -17.25
C GLN A 376 -14.30 7.82 -16.77
N LEU A 377 -13.28 8.58 -16.39
CA LEU A 377 -12.04 7.98 -15.89
C LEU A 377 -12.28 7.40 -14.49
N ASP A 378 -12.51 6.09 -14.41
CA ASP A 378 -12.72 5.37 -13.16
C ASP A 378 -11.39 4.98 -12.48
N ALA A 379 -11.47 4.56 -11.22
CA ALA A 379 -10.30 4.09 -10.49
C ALA A 379 -9.67 2.87 -11.17
N GLY A 380 -8.36 2.92 -11.39
CA GLY A 380 -7.60 1.85 -12.06
C GLY A 380 -7.59 1.94 -13.59
N GLU A 381 -8.18 2.98 -14.18
CA GLU A 381 -8.20 3.19 -15.62
C GLU A 381 -7.12 4.18 -16.09
N THR A 382 -6.86 4.14 -17.39
CA THR A 382 -5.98 5.08 -18.10
C THR A 382 -6.78 5.75 -19.18
N CYS A 383 -6.55 7.03 -19.46
CA CYS A 383 -7.11 7.64 -20.67
C CYS A 383 -5.98 7.94 -21.65
N LEU A 384 -6.30 7.83 -22.95
CA LEU A 384 -5.43 8.30 -24.01
C LEU A 384 -5.69 9.78 -24.23
N ASP A 385 -4.74 10.59 -23.77
CA ASP A 385 -4.68 12.02 -24.09
C ASP A 385 -4.36 12.17 -25.60
N MET A 386 -5.41 12.24 -26.41
CA MET A 386 -5.35 12.28 -27.87
C MET A 386 -5.04 13.67 -28.39
N ASP A 387 -5.34 14.72 -27.61
CA ASP A 387 -5.05 16.11 -27.97
C ASP A 387 -3.78 16.69 -27.30
N LEU A 388 -3.13 15.89 -26.45
CA LEU A 388 -1.88 16.19 -25.74
C LEU A 388 -1.97 17.45 -24.86
N ASP A 389 -3.17 17.79 -24.39
CA ASP A 389 -3.38 18.95 -23.53
C ASP A 389 -3.12 18.64 -22.03
N GLY A 390 -2.84 17.36 -21.73
CA GLY A 390 -2.58 16.84 -20.41
C GLY A 390 -3.84 16.61 -19.58
N VAL A 391 -5.04 16.68 -20.17
CA VAL A 391 -6.35 16.60 -19.51
C VAL A 391 -7.23 15.59 -20.24
N CYS A 392 -7.67 14.55 -19.53
CA CYS A 392 -8.69 13.64 -20.07
C CYS A 392 -10.01 14.37 -20.38
N GLY A 393 -10.23 14.65 -21.66
CA GLY A 393 -11.30 15.49 -22.19
C GLY A 393 -12.52 14.72 -22.73
N ALA A 394 -13.59 15.47 -23.02
CA ALA A 394 -14.79 14.91 -23.62
C ALA A 394 -14.52 14.44 -25.07
N GLY A 395 -14.41 13.13 -25.27
CA GLY A 395 -14.15 12.52 -26.59
C GLY A 395 -12.94 11.59 -26.60
N GLU A 396 -12.15 11.58 -25.53
CA GLU A 396 -10.98 10.72 -25.38
C GLU A 396 -11.36 9.36 -24.78
N PRO A 397 -10.75 8.25 -25.27
CA PRO A 397 -11.09 6.92 -24.80
C PRO A 397 -10.47 6.64 -23.43
N ASP A 398 -11.32 6.22 -22.50
CA ASP A 398 -10.99 5.59 -21.23
C ASP A 398 -10.72 4.09 -21.44
N LEU A 399 -9.54 3.66 -21.04
CA LEU A 399 -9.00 2.32 -21.17
C LEU A 399 -8.78 1.73 -19.77
N GLY A 400 -9.59 0.74 -19.43
CA GLY A 400 -9.40 -0.12 -18.27
C GLY A 400 -9.57 -1.59 -18.67
N PRO A 401 -9.44 -2.55 -17.76
CA PRO A 401 -9.64 -3.96 -18.07
C PRO A 401 -11.09 -4.44 -17.88
N ILE A 402 -12.00 -3.61 -17.37
CA ILE A 402 -13.35 -3.99 -16.94
C ILE A 402 -14.40 -3.43 -17.90
N GLY A 403 -15.22 -4.30 -18.51
CA GLY A 403 -16.35 -3.90 -19.35
C GLY A 403 -17.70 -3.90 -18.64
N ALA A 404 -17.88 -4.72 -17.59
CA ALA A 404 -19.09 -4.75 -16.76
C ALA A 404 -18.83 -5.52 -15.45
N PHE A 405 -19.75 -5.43 -14.49
CA PHE A 405 -19.70 -6.16 -13.22
C PHE A 405 -20.82 -7.22 -13.13
N ASP A 406 -20.55 -8.30 -12.40
CA ASP A 406 -21.57 -9.29 -12.00
C ASP A 406 -22.05 -8.95 -10.57
N PRO A 407 -23.20 -8.26 -10.40
CA PRO A 407 -23.60 -7.65 -9.13
C PRO A 407 -24.00 -8.65 -8.04
N ASP A 408 -24.27 -9.90 -8.43
CA ASP A 408 -24.78 -10.92 -7.53
C ASP A 408 -23.71 -11.92 -7.06
N VAL A 409 -22.56 -11.95 -7.75
CA VAL A 409 -21.39 -12.72 -7.33
C VAL A 409 -20.71 -12.04 -6.14
N ARG A 410 -20.14 -12.87 -5.25
CA ARG A 410 -19.46 -12.42 -4.04
C ARG A 410 -18.23 -11.58 -4.37
N VAL A 411 -18.16 -10.40 -3.77
CA VAL A 411 -16.91 -9.66 -3.59
C VAL A 411 -16.19 -10.25 -2.37
N SER A 412 -14.87 -10.33 -2.37
CA SER A 412 -14.06 -10.76 -1.21
C SER A 412 -13.02 -9.69 -0.90
N VAL A 413 -12.67 -9.49 0.37
CA VAL A 413 -11.71 -8.46 0.79
C VAL A 413 -10.80 -8.98 1.90
N SER A 414 -9.51 -8.70 1.78
CA SER A 414 -8.50 -9.03 2.79
C SER A 414 -8.10 -7.80 3.62
N ASN A 415 -7.47 -8.05 4.77
CA ASN A 415 -6.98 -7.04 5.71
C ASN A 415 -5.93 -6.08 5.12
N ASN A 416 -5.22 -6.50 4.07
CA ASN A 416 -4.25 -5.67 3.36
C ASN A 416 -4.87 -4.80 2.24
N GLY A 417 -6.20 -4.83 2.09
CA GLY A 417 -6.92 -4.05 1.09
C GLY A 417 -7.01 -4.68 -0.30
N SER A 418 -6.65 -5.96 -0.45
CA SER A 418 -6.90 -6.67 -1.71
C SER A 418 -8.39 -7.01 -1.83
N VAL A 419 -8.98 -6.74 -2.99
CA VAL A 419 -10.42 -6.96 -3.24
C VAL A 419 -10.58 -7.80 -4.49
N ALA A 420 -11.23 -8.96 -4.37
CA ALA A 420 -11.57 -9.84 -5.48
C ALA A 420 -13.05 -9.66 -5.89
N PHE A 421 -13.32 -9.59 -7.19
CA PHE A 421 -14.68 -9.42 -7.73
C PHE A 421 -14.80 -10.01 -9.13
N VAL A 422 -16.02 -10.28 -9.59
CA VAL A 422 -16.28 -10.88 -10.91
C VAL A 422 -17.02 -9.88 -11.80
N GLY A 423 -16.66 -9.87 -13.07
CA GLY A 423 -17.28 -9.04 -14.09
C GLY A 423 -17.01 -9.60 -15.49
N THR A 424 -17.11 -8.75 -16.49
CA THR A 424 -16.58 -9.02 -17.83
C THR A 424 -15.40 -8.10 -18.12
N ASP A 425 -14.45 -8.57 -18.91
CA ASP A 425 -13.43 -7.70 -19.49
C ASP A 425 -14.02 -6.83 -20.61
N ASN A 426 -13.19 -5.97 -21.21
CA ASN A 426 -13.60 -5.09 -22.31
C ASN A 426 -14.00 -5.84 -23.60
N LEU A 427 -13.74 -7.15 -23.67
CA LEU A 427 -14.17 -8.02 -24.77
C LEU A 427 -15.49 -8.73 -24.45
N GLY A 428 -16.06 -8.50 -23.26
CA GLY A 428 -17.29 -9.17 -22.80
C GLY A 428 -17.05 -10.55 -22.18
N THR A 429 -15.80 -10.92 -21.90
CA THR A 429 -15.43 -12.23 -21.36
C THR A 429 -15.54 -12.23 -19.84
N LYS A 430 -16.27 -13.19 -19.26
CA LYS A 430 -16.38 -13.31 -17.80
C LYS A 430 -15.01 -13.54 -17.17
N THR A 431 -14.67 -12.69 -16.21
CA THR A 431 -13.34 -12.59 -15.63
C THR A 431 -13.43 -12.38 -14.11
N LEU A 432 -12.60 -13.11 -13.37
CA LEU A 432 -12.31 -12.85 -11.97
C LEU A 432 -11.17 -11.84 -11.89
N PHE A 433 -11.40 -10.73 -11.21
CA PHE A 433 -10.45 -9.64 -11.02
C PHE A 433 -10.02 -9.52 -9.57
N THR A 434 -8.85 -8.94 -9.37
CA THR A 434 -8.41 -8.36 -8.10
C THR A 434 -8.02 -6.91 -8.29
N THR A 435 -8.29 -6.07 -7.30
CA THR A 435 -7.69 -4.74 -7.14
C THR A 435 -7.09 -4.63 -5.74
N LEU A 436 -6.28 -3.61 -5.52
CA LEU A 436 -5.58 -3.38 -4.27
C LEU A 436 -5.83 -1.93 -3.84
N ILE A 437 -6.35 -1.76 -2.62
CA ILE A 437 -6.53 -0.47 -1.99
C ILE A 437 -5.20 -0.06 -1.34
N ASP A 438 -4.70 1.11 -1.73
CA ASP A 438 -3.61 1.80 -1.08
C ASP A 438 -4.18 2.87 -0.13
N PHE A 439 -3.73 2.86 1.12
CA PHE A 439 -4.17 3.79 2.14
C PHE A 439 -3.27 5.02 2.17
N PHE A 440 -3.81 6.21 1.98
CA PHE A 440 -3.15 7.43 2.47
C PHE A 440 -4.10 8.63 2.67
N THR A 441 -3.62 9.67 3.36
CA THR A 441 -4.30 10.96 3.52
C THR A 441 -3.62 12.04 2.68
N SER A 442 -4.45 12.85 2.02
CA SER A 442 -4.04 14.15 1.50
C SER A 442 -4.62 15.25 2.38
N ALA A 443 -3.97 16.42 2.44
CA ALA A 443 -4.43 17.52 3.32
C ALA A 443 -5.84 18.04 2.98
N ASP A 444 -6.33 17.79 1.76
CA ASP A 444 -7.63 18.26 1.25
C ASP A 444 -8.70 17.15 1.16
N ALA A 445 -8.34 15.90 1.47
CA ALA A 445 -9.26 14.77 1.53
C ALA A 445 -9.04 13.98 2.81
N ALA A 446 -10.10 13.87 3.62
CA ALA A 446 -10.22 12.83 4.60
C ALA A 446 -9.81 11.51 3.90
N ALA A 447 -8.74 10.83 4.36
CA ALA A 447 -8.01 9.70 3.72
C ALA A 447 -8.41 9.31 2.27
N ALA A 448 -7.68 9.84 1.29
CA ALA A 448 -7.80 9.39 -0.10
C ALA A 448 -7.18 7.99 -0.25
N ALA A 449 -8.00 6.95 -0.09
CA ALA A 449 -7.62 5.62 -0.47
C ALA A 449 -7.80 5.45 -1.99
N VAL A 450 -6.86 4.76 -2.63
CA VAL A 450 -6.83 4.61 -4.09
C VAL A 450 -6.71 3.16 -4.47
N ALA A 451 -7.31 2.79 -5.59
CA ALA A 451 -7.21 1.45 -6.12
C ALA A 451 -6.13 1.36 -7.20
N SER A 452 -5.26 0.35 -7.08
CA SER A 452 -4.42 -0.08 -8.19
C SER A 452 -5.30 -0.58 -9.36
N PRO A 453 -4.81 -0.53 -10.61
CA PRO A 453 -5.51 -1.14 -11.74
C PRO A 453 -5.92 -2.58 -11.45
N ALA A 454 -7.15 -2.92 -11.80
CA ALA A 454 -7.66 -4.27 -11.62
C ALA A 454 -6.86 -5.25 -12.49
N ARG A 455 -6.58 -6.43 -11.96
CA ARG A 455 -5.82 -7.49 -12.64
C ARG A 455 -6.69 -8.71 -12.83
N ALA A 456 -6.59 -9.34 -14.00
CA ALA A 456 -7.30 -10.58 -14.26
C ALA A 456 -6.62 -11.72 -13.50
N VAL A 457 -7.37 -12.35 -12.59
CA VAL A 457 -6.97 -13.58 -11.90
C VAL A 457 -7.20 -14.78 -12.78
N ALA A 458 -8.36 -14.87 -13.45
CA ALA A 458 -8.71 -15.92 -14.40
C ALA A 458 -9.86 -15.48 -15.30
N ARG A 459 -9.80 -15.81 -16.58
CA ARG A 459 -10.82 -15.51 -17.59
C ARG A 459 -11.38 -16.80 -18.18
N ILE A 460 -12.64 -16.78 -18.60
CA ILE A 460 -13.15 -17.81 -19.50
C ILE A 460 -12.28 -17.80 -20.78
N GLY A 461 -11.75 -18.96 -21.16
CA GLY A 461 -10.82 -19.11 -22.27
C GLY A 461 -9.34 -19.18 -21.85
N ASP A 462 -8.98 -18.77 -20.62
CA ASP A 462 -7.62 -18.98 -20.11
C ASP A 462 -7.33 -20.48 -19.94
N THR A 463 -6.07 -20.87 -20.11
CA THR A 463 -5.63 -22.26 -19.88
C THR A 463 -4.95 -22.35 -18.51
N ILE A 464 -5.41 -23.31 -17.69
CA ILE A 464 -4.72 -23.68 -16.46
C ILE A 464 -3.87 -24.91 -16.76
N ASP A 465 -2.55 -24.76 -16.60
CA ASP A 465 -1.57 -25.80 -16.86
C ASP A 465 -1.90 -27.09 -16.10
N GLY A 466 -1.82 -28.22 -16.82
CA GLY A 466 -2.15 -29.52 -16.24
C GLY A 466 -3.65 -29.82 -16.05
N TRP A 467 -4.56 -28.92 -16.46
CA TRP A 467 -6.02 -29.13 -16.33
C TRP A 467 -6.85 -28.74 -17.56
N GLY A 468 -6.57 -27.62 -18.22
CA GLY A 468 -7.21 -27.23 -19.49
C GLY A 468 -7.85 -25.84 -19.51
N VAL A 469 -8.68 -25.59 -20.53
CA VAL A 469 -9.28 -24.28 -20.82
C VAL A 469 -10.50 -24.02 -19.96
N VAL A 470 -10.50 -22.90 -19.22
CA VAL A 470 -11.60 -22.45 -18.35
C VAL A 470 -12.84 -22.09 -19.16
N GLN A 471 -14.01 -22.53 -18.71
CA GLN A 471 -15.34 -22.28 -19.30
C GLN A 471 -16.34 -21.69 -18.31
N ALA A 472 -16.13 -21.86 -17.01
CA ALA A 472 -16.93 -21.26 -15.97
C ALA A 472 -16.08 -20.98 -14.74
N ILE A 473 -16.46 -19.96 -13.98
CA ILE A 473 -15.78 -19.50 -12.76
C ILE A 473 -16.82 -19.24 -11.67
N GLY A 474 -16.50 -19.62 -10.44
CA GLY A 474 -17.32 -19.41 -9.25
C GLY A 474 -16.44 -19.05 -8.04
N VAL A 475 -16.91 -18.10 -7.23
CA VAL A 475 -16.19 -17.58 -6.07
C VAL A 475 -17.12 -17.37 -4.88
N HIS A 476 -16.55 -17.41 -3.67
CA HIS A 476 -17.23 -17.02 -2.45
C HIS A 476 -16.31 -16.25 -1.52
N ASP A 477 -15.74 -16.86 -0.49
CA ASP A 477 -14.81 -16.19 0.40
C ASP A 477 -13.38 -16.44 -0.07
N ALA A 478 -13.10 -15.84 -1.23
CA ALA A 478 -12.10 -16.31 -2.15
C ALA A 478 -10.70 -15.80 -1.87
N ILE A 479 -10.49 -14.86 -0.94
CA ILE A 479 -9.18 -14.20 -0.75
C ILE A 479 -8.74 -14.30 0.72
N ASN A 480 -7.46 -14.60 0.95
CA ASN A 480 -6.88 -14.61 2.30
C ASN A 480 -5.99 -13.39 2.57
N ASN A 481 -5.46 -13.26 3.79
CA ASN A 481 -4.53 -12.20 4.20
C ASN A 481 -3.06 -12.55 3.93
N LYS A 482 -2.77 -13.64 3.21
CA LYS A 482 -1.41 -14.05 2.91
C LYS A 482 -0.86 -13.27 1.72
N ASP A 483 0.31 -12.65 1.90
CA ASP A 483 1.00 -11.85 0.87
C ASP A 483 0.10 -10.74 0.29
N ARG A 484 -0.26 -10.84 -0.99
CA ARG A 484 -1.19 -9.95 -1.74
C ARG A 484 -2.59 -10.55 -1.90
N GLY A 485 -2.92 -11.53 -1.05
CA GLY A 485 -4.14 -12.31 -1.10
C GLY A 485 -4.07 -13.41 -2.17
N GLN A 486 -3.90 -14.65 -1.72
CA GLN A 486 -4.12 -15.81 -2.57
C GLN A 486 -5.62 -15.93 -2.85
N VAL A 487 -5.98 -16.18 -4.11
CA VAL A 487 -7.38 -16.27 -4.53
C VAL A 487 -7.74 -17.72 -4.79
N VAL A 488 -8.81 -18.23 -4.18
CA VAL A 488 -9.38 -19.54 -4.48
C VAL A 488 -10.67 -19.40 -5.29
N PHE A 489 -10.82 -20.22 -6.33
CA PHE A 489 -12.01 -20.22 -7.16
C PHE A 489 -12.35 -21.64 -7.64
N TRP A 490 -13.63 -21.85 -7.91
CA TRP A 490 -14.11 -23.01 -8.67
C TRP A 490 -14.01 -22.71 -10.16
N ALA A 491 -13.60 -23.70 -10.95
CA ALA A 491 -13.58 -23.64 -12.40
C ALA A 491 -14.17 -24.90 -13.05
N GLN A 492 -14.75 -24.75 -14.23
CA GLN A 492 -15.09 -25.86 -15.13
C GLN A 492 -14.35 -25.71 -16.46
N ASN A 493 -13.83 -26.80 -17.03
CA ASN A 493 -13.12 -26.77 -18.32
C ASN A 493 -14.01 -27.16 -19.51
N SER A 494 -13.46 -27.08 -20.73
CA SER A 494 -14.17 -27.43 -21.98
C SER A 494 -14.60 -28.90 -22.08
N GLY A 495 -13.97 -29.80 -21.32
CA GLY A 495 -14.36 -31.21 -21.20
C GLY A 495 -15.45 -31.46 -20.14
N GLY A 496 -15.94 -30.42 -19.46
CA GLY A 496 -16.92 -30.51 -18.38
C GLY A 496 -16.33 -30.89 -17.01
N ALA A 497 -15.03 -31.19 -16.94
CA ALA A 497 -14.34 -31.46 -15.67
C ALA A 497 -14.30 -30.18 -14.81
N GLN A 498 -14.38 -30.34 -13.50
CA GLN A 498 -14.37 -29.24 -12.54
C GLN A 498 -13.14 -29.29 -11.65
N ALA A 499 -12.71 -28.14 -11.13
CA ALA A 499 -11.60 -28.02 -10.20
C ALA A 499 -11.80 -26.88 -9.20
N ILE A 500 -11.16 -27.03 -8.04
CA ILE A 500 -10.88 -25.93 -7.11
C ILE A 500 -9.44 -25.53 -7.34
N VAL A 501 -9.22 -24.25 -7.63
CA VAL A 501 -7.94 -23.69 -8.06
C VAL A 501 -7.56 -22.58 -7.11
N ARG A 502 -6.29 -22.57 -6.69
CA ARG A 502 -5.67 -21.45 -5.99
C ARG A 502 -4.78 -20.69 -6.95
N ALA A 503 -5.03 -19.40 -7.09
CA ALA A 503 -4.19 -18.45 -7.78
C ALA A 503 -3.36 -17.68 -6.76
N SER A 504 -2.04 -17.78 -6.84
CA SER A 504 -1.12 -16.98 -6.02
C SER A 504 -0.61 -15.79 -6.85
N PRO A 505 -0.80 -14.55 -6.39
CA PRO A 505 -0.29 -13.37 -7.09
C PRO A 505 1.21 -13.50 -7.34
N GLN A 506 1.62 -13.28 -8.58
CA GLN A 506 3.01 -13.15 -8.96
C GLN A 506 3.40 -11.67 -8.96
N CYS A 507 4.70 -11.41 -8.95
CA CYS A 507 5.18 -10.05 -9.08
C CYS A 507 5.01 -9.69 -10.56
N PRO A 508 4.28 -8.61 -10.87
CA PRO A 508 4.05 -8.24 -12.27
C PRO A 508 5.39 -7.89 -12.91
N GLU A 509 5.94 -8.78 -13.74
CA GLU A 509 7.06 -8.42 -14.59
C GLU A 509 6.63 -7.24 -15.50
N GLY A 510 7.47 -6.22 -15.60
CA GLY A 510 7.29 -5.12 -16.56
C GLY A 510 6.52 -3.88 -16.09
N SER A 511 6.01 -3.81 -14.85
CA SER A 511 5.25 -2.63 -14.36
C SER A 511 6.04 -1.64 -13.49
N TYR A 512 7.37 -1.75 -13.44
CA TYR A 512 8.20 -1.00 -12.48
C TYR A 512 8.74 0.34 -13.01
N ALA A 513 8.43 0.64 -14.28
CA ALA A 513 9.04 1.71 -15.04
C ALA A 513 8.15 2.98 -15.06
N THR A 514 6.81 2.84 -15.04
CA THR A 514 5.89 3.96 -15.26
C THR A 514 4.98 4.19 -14.04
N PRO A 515 5.00 5.38 -13.40
CA PRO A 515 4.06 5.78 -12.34
C PRO A 515 2.61 5.58 -12.70
N SER A 516 2.30 5.70 -13.99
CA SER A 516 0.94 5.74 -14.48
C SER A 516 0.18 4.43 -14.33
N THR A 517 0.85 3.32 -13.99
CA THR A 517 0.24 1.98 -13.98
C THR A 517 0.50 1.16 -12.71
N ASN A 518 1.47 1.50 -11.85
CA ASN A 518 1.76 0.68 -10.67
C ASN A 518 2.21 1.47 -9.43
N ALA A 519 1.58 1.16 -8.29
CA ALA A 519 1.88 1.74 -6.99
C ALA A 519 2.95 0.98 -6.18
N TYR A 520 3.46 -0.16 -6.69
CA TYR A 520 4.52 -0.95 -6.07
C TYR A 520 5.73 -1.13 -7.01
N ILE A 521 6.94 -0.99 -6.46
CA ILE A 521 8.20 -1.13 -7.18
C ILE A 521 9.07 -2.21 -6.53
N HIS A 522 9.38 -3.27 -7.29
CA HIS A 522 10.39 -4.26 -6.92
C HIS A 522 11.75 -3.81 -7.47
N GLN A 523 12.72 -3.57 -6.60
CA GLN A 523 13.96 -2.84 -6.94
C GLN A 523 14.86 -3.62 -7.92
N TYR A 524 14.91 -4.94 -7.79
CA TYR A 524 15.73 -5.80 -8.66
C TYR A 524 15.10 -5.98 -10.04
N ASP A 525 13.77 -6.08 -10.09
CA ASP A 525 13.07 -6.18 -11.37
C ASP A 525 13.12 -4.83 -12.10
N ALA A 526 13.00 -3.72 -11.36
CA ALA A 526 13.22 -2.38 -11.89
C ALA A 526 14.64 -2.24 -12.46
N GLY A 527 15.66 -2.71 -11.73
CA GLY A 527 17.05 -2.70 -12.19
C GLY A 527 17.30 -3.54 -13.44
N ALA A 528 16.54 -4.61 -13.67
CA ALA A 528 16.64 -5.40 -14.89
C ALA A 528 16.16 -4.64 -16.15
N HIS A 529 15.33 -3.60 -15.98
CA HIS A 529 14.72 -2.85 -17.08
C HIS A 529 15.17 -1.38 -17.16
N LEU A 530 15.74 -0.83 -16.08
CA LEU A 530 16.14 0.57 -15.95
C LEU A 530 17.64 0.66 -15.66
N PRO A 531 18.29 1.79 -16.01
CA PRO A 531 19.70 2.02 -15.75
C PRO A 531 19.96 2.32 -14.25
N LEU A 532 19.57 1.40 -13.36
CA LEU A 532 19.90 1.47 -11.94
C LEU A 532 21.28 0.82 -11.72
N PRO A 533 22.10 1.34 -10.79
CA PRO A 533 23.43 0.80 -10.57
C PRO A 533 23.37 -0.65 -10.08
N ILE A 534 24.38 -1.40 -10.47
CA ILE A 534 24.60 -2.77 -10.01
C ILE A 534 25.08 -2.71 -8.57
N GLY A 535 24.34 -3.27 -7.63
CA GLY A 535 24.77 -3.45 -6.24
C GLY A 535 24.88 -4.94 -5.94
N LEU A 536 25.97 -5.38 -5.31
CA LEU A 536 26.19 -6.80 -4.96
C LEU A 536 26.05 -7.75 -6.17
N GLY A 537 26.49 -7.29 -7.35
CA GLY A 537 26.41 -8.06 -8.59
C GLY A 537 25.01 -8.13 -9.23
N GLN A 538 24.01 -7.41 -8.73
CA GLN A 538 22.68 -7.35 -9.33
C GLN A 538 22.22 -5.90 -9.61
N PRO A 539 21.64 -5.62 -10.79
CA PRO A 539 21.01 -4.34 -11.07
C PRO A 539 19.94 -3.99 -10.02
N GLY A 540 19.97 -2.75 -9.51
CA GLY A 540 19.01 -2.28 -8.50
C GLY A 540 19.30 -2.74 -7.06
N GLY A 541 20.36 -3.52 -6.82
CA GLY A 541 20.72 -4.06 -5.50
C GLY A 541 21.01 -3.04 -4.40
N ASN A 542 21.14 -1.75 -4.75
CA ASN A 542 21.30 -0.66 -3.80
C ASN A 542 20.29 0.48 -4.05
N SER A 543 19.00 0.14 -4.13
CA SER A 543 17.94 1.11 -4.47
C SER A 543 16.68 1.04 -3.61
N CYS A 544 16.73 0.45 -2.41
CA CYS A 544 15.57 0.31 -1.52
C CYS A 544 14.97 1.66 -1.08
N GLY A 545 15.82 2.63 -0.73
CA GLY A 545 15.40 3.98 -0.35
C GLY A 545 14.77 4.77 -1.50
N PRO A 546 15.42 4.87 -2.66
CA PRO A 546 14.84 5.46 -3.87
C PRO A 546 13.53 4.78 -4.30
N SER A 547 13.47 3.45 -4.24
CA SER A 547 12.25 2.68 -4.57
C SER A 547 11.11 3.02 -3.61
N SER A 548 11.37 3.04 -2.30
CA SER A 548 10.37 3.41 -1.28
C SER A 548 9.87 4.85 -1.46
N THR A 549 10.77 5.77 -1.82
CA THR A 549 10.41 7.16 -2.09
C THR A 549 9.56 7.29 -3.35
N ALA A 550 9.95 6.60 -4.43
CA ALA A 550 9.18 6.56 -5.67
C ALA A 550 7.79 5.92 -5.48
N MET A 551 7.68 4.85 -4.70
CA MET A 551 6.38 4.24 -4.36
C MET A 551 5.47 5.20 -3.58
N ALA A 552 6.03 5.95 -2.62
CA ALA A 552 5.27 6.95 -1.88
C ALA A 552 4.75 8.05 -2.83
N ILE A 553 5.58 8.51 -3.77
CA ILE A 553 5.19 9.51 -4.77
C ILE A 553 4.09 8.97 -5.69
N ASN A 554 4.27 7.76 -6.22
CA ASN A 554 3.30 7.12 -7.12
C ASN A 554 1.93 7.02 -6.46
N ALA A 555 1.87 6.61 -5.19
CA ALA A 555 0.61 6.52 -4.47
C ALA A 555 -0.17 7.83 -4.53
N PHE A 556 0.46 8.99 -4.24
CA PHE A 556 -0.20 10.30 -4.33
C PHE A 556 -0.68 10.67 -5.74
N GLN A 557 0.10 10.33 -6.77
CA GLN A 557 -0.32 10.56 -8.17
C GLN A 557 -1.61 9.81 -8.51
N PHE A 558 -1.84 8.64 -7.91
CA PHE A 558 -3.09 7.90 -8.09
C PHE A 558 -4.29 8.54 -7.37
N ALA A 559 -4.12 9.17 -6.19
CA ALA A 559 -5.28 9.68 -5.41
C ALA A 559 -5.94 10.93 -5.95
N ASP A 560 -5.17 11.84 -6.55
CA ASP A 560 -5.75 13.16 -6.85
C ASP A 560 -6.82 13.06 -7.94
N ALA A 561 -6.88 11.97 -8.73
CA ALA A 561 -7.90 11.68 -9.75
C ALA A 561 -8.28 12.91 -10.63
N ARG A 562 -7.40 13.91 -10.71
CA ARG A 562 -7.58 15.07 -11.57
C ARG A 562 -7.09 14.69 -12.95
N PRO A 563 -7.86 15.02 -14.00
CA PRO A 563 -7.52 14.71 -15.38
C PRO A 563 -6.18 15.34 -15.80
N ALA A 564 -5.69 16.36 -15.09
CA ALA A 564 -4.30 16.79 -15.15
C ALA A 564 -3.43 15.86 -14.32
N ARG A 565 -2.98 14.74 -14.91
CA ARG A 565 -1.80 14.03 -14.44
C ARG A 565 -0.66 15.04 -14.43
N VAL A 566 -0.42 15.68 -13.28
CA VAL A 566 0.66 16.65 -13.13
C VAL A 566 1.91 15.94 -13.62
N THR A 567 2.50 16.42 -14.71
CA THR A 567 3.85 16.07 -15.16
C THR A 567 4.80 16.54 -14.07
N LEU A 568 4.82 15.80 -12.94
CA LEU A 568 5.82 15.92 -11.88
C LEU A 568 7.20 15.53 -12.41
N PHE A 569 7.21 14.80 -13.52
CA PHE A 569 8.37 14.36 -14.26
C PHE A 569 8.34 14.96 -15.66
N THR A 570 9.51 15.36 -16.14
CA THR A 570 9.68 15.73 -17.56
C THR A 570 9.38 14.52 -18.46
N ALA A 571 8.93 14.76 -19.69
CA ALA A 571 8.65 13.67 -20.63
C ALA A 571 9.91 12.81 -20.83
N GLY A 572 9.87 11.55 -20.38
CA GLY A 572 10.99 10.61 -20.42
C GLY A 572 11.74 10.39 -19.10
N GLU A 573 11.44 11.16 -18.05
CA GLU A 573 12.05 10.98 -16.73
C GLU A 573 11.31 9.90 -15.93
N MET A 574 12.05 8.86 -15.51
CA MET A 574 11.50 7.74 -14.74
C MET A 574 11.60 8.02 -13.23
N PRO A 575 10.58 7.71 -12.42
CA PRO A 575 10.51 8.16 -11.03
C PRO A 575 11.58 7.55 -10.14
N ILE A 576 11.87 6.26 -10.33
CA ILE A 576 12.87 5.57 -9.53
C ILE A 576 14.28 6.03 -9.88
N THR A 577 14.58 6.33 -11.15
CA THR A 577 15.89 6.88 -11.54
C THR A 577 16.06 8.32 -11.04
N SER A 578 14.99 9.13 -11.11
CA SER A 578 14.97 10.48 -10.54
C SER A 578 15.13 10.45 -9.02
N ALA A 579 14.36 9.58 -8.35
CA ALA A 579 14.49 9.35 -6.91
C ALA A 579 15.91 8.88 -6.55
N TYR A 580 16.53 8.02 -7.36
CA TYR A 580 17.89 7.57 -7.10
C TYR A 580 18.87 8.76 -7.09
N GLY A 581 18.89 9.55 -8.16
CA GLY A 581 19.79 10.70 -8.29
C GLY A 581 19.56 11.76 -7.20
N ARG A 582 18.31 11.94 -6.78
CA ARG A 582 17.94 12.98 -5.79
C ARG A 582 18.04 12.53 -4.35
N THR A 583 17.91 11.25 -4.04
CA THR A 583 17.82 10.77 -2.64
C THR A 583 19.04 10.00 -2.15
N MET A 584 19.94 9.57 -3.04
CA MET A 584 21.19 8.89 -2.65
C MET A 584 22.30 9.89 -2.31
N ARG A 585 23.25 9.49 -1.47
CA ARG A 585 24.39 10.34 -1.04
C ARG A 585 25.26 10.74 -2.23
N HIS A 586 25.62 9.77 -3.08
CA HIS A 586 26.49 9.95 -4.24
C HIS A 586 25.75 9.62 -5.54
N PRO A 587 26.24 10.09 -6.70
CA PRO A 587 25.77 9.64 -8.01
C PRO A 587 25.86 8.11 -8.14
N ALA A 588 25.00 7.54 -9.00
CA ALA A 588 24.97 6.10 -9.25
C ALA A 588 26.31 5.60 -9.78
N GLN A 589 26.86 4.56 -9.13
CA GLN A 589 28.10 3.89 -9.55
C GLN A 589 27.96 2.40 -9.26
N ASP A 590 28.34 1.57 -10.25
CA ASP A 590 28.27 0.12 -10.10
C ASP A 590 29.22 -0.40 -9.03
N ASN A 591 28.70 -1.31 -8.22
CA ASN A 591 29.35 -2.01 -7.11
C ASN A 591 29.95 -1.09 -6.04
N ARG A 592 29.53 0.18 -6.01
CA ARG A 592 29.87 1.11 -4.94
C ARG A 592 28.75 1.17 -3.92
N ALA A 593 29.09 0.97 -2.64
CA ALA A 593 28.18 1.26 -1.55
C ALA A 593 27.74 2.73 -1.60
N ASN A 594 26.45 2.94 -1.52
CA ASN A 594 25.83 4.25 -1.63
C ASN A 594 24.60 4.26 -0.73
N LEU A 595 24.39 5.33 -0.01
CA LEU A 595 23.42 5.35 1.08
C LEU A 595 22.25 6.23 0.68
N PHE A 596 21.03 5.77 0.96
CA PHE A 596 19.87 6.65 0.98
C PHE A 596 20.06 7.71 2.05
N ASP A 597 19.86 8.96 1.66
CA ASP A 597 19.97 10.12 2.51
C ASP A 597 18.57 10.64 2.86
N PRO A 598 18.09 10.44 4.11
CA PRO A 598 16.74 10.86 4.48
C PRO A 598 16.53 12.38 4.44
N GLY A 599 17.60 13.18 4.54
CA GLY A 599 17.53 14.63 4.37
C GLY A 599 17.22 14.99 2.92
N LYS A 600 17.95 14.39 1.98
CA LYS A 600 17.68 14.56 0.53
C LYS A 600 16.32 13.98 0.13
N GLY A 601 15.93 12.82 0.68
CA GLY A 601 14.61 12.24 0.49
C GLY A 601 13.47 13.20 0.88
N ARG A 602 13.61 13.86 2.02
CA ARG A 602 12.68 14.92 2.45
C ARG A 602 12.67 16.11 1.50
N THR A 603 13.83 16.59 1.06
CA THR A 603 13.89 17.75 0.15
C THR A 603 13.14 17.41 -1.13
N TYR A 604 13.37 16.21 -1.66
CA TYR A 604 12.67 15.74 -2.84
C TYR A 604 11.16 15.61 -2.65
N LEU A 605 10.69 15.08 -1.52
CA LEU A 605 9.26 15.05 -1.20
C LEU A 605 8.68 16.46 -1.02
N ASN A 606 9.42 17.40 -0.41
CA ASN A 606 9.03 18.80 -0.25
C ASN A 606 8.90 19.52 -1.60
N GLU A 607 9.78 19.20 -2.56
CA GLU A 607 9.69 19.74 -3.93
C GLU A 607 8.40 19.31 -4.61
N ILE A 608 8.01 18.04 -4.44
CA ILE A 608 6.84 17.46 -5.10
C ILE A 608 5.53 17.90 -4.43
N PHE A 609 5.50 17.92 -3.09
CA PHE A 609 4.27 18.08 -2.31
C PHE A 609 4.15 19.43 -1.60
N GLY A 610 5.06 20.39 -1.86
CA GLY A 610 5.19 21.59 -1.03
C GLY A 610 5.72 21.26 0.37
N PRO A 611 5.72 22.22 1.32
CA PRO A 611 6.22 21.95 2.66
C PRO A 611 5.40 20.83 3.32
N VAL A 612 5.96 19.62 3.39
CA VAL A 612 5.49 18.62 4.35
C VAL A 612 5.67 19.27 5.71
N ASN A 613 4.58 19.38 6.47
CA ASN A 613 4.52 20.05 7.76
C ASN A 613 5.74 19.66 8.61
N SER A 614 6.32 20.59 9.35
CA SER A 614 7.54 20.39 10.16
C SER A 614 7.46 19.25 11.20
N ALA A 615 6.26 18.69 11.43
CA ALA A 615 6.03 17.48 12.21
C ALA A 615 6.27 16.15 11.46
N SER A 616 6.49 16.17 10.14
CA SER A 616 6.52 15.00 9.24
C SER A 616 7.88 14.31 9.15
N LEU A 617 8.89 14.88 9.81
CA LEU A 617 10.25 14.37 9.80
C LEU A 617 10.66 13.86 11.16
N PHE A 618 11.05 12.59 11.15
CA PHE A 618 11.73 11.95 12.25
C PHE A 618 13.14 11.57 11.80
N ALA A 619 13.98 12.58 11.56
CA ALA A 619 15.41 12.38 11.64
C ALA A 619 15.78 12.40 13.13
N VAL A 620 16.54 11.41 13.62
CA VAL A 620 17.13 11.51 14.97
C VAL A 620 18.17 12.63 14.95
N ALA A 621 17.70 13.87 15.09
CA ALA A 621 18.47 14.95 15.68
C ALA A 621 18.51 14.69 17.18
N ARG A 622 19.70 14.78 17.77
CA ARG A 622 20.03 14.42 19.16
C ARG A 622 19.21 15.12 20.26
N THR A 623 18.17 15.89 19.96
CA THR A 623 17.56 16.81 20.92
C THR A 623 16.06 16.69 21.15
N GLN A 624 15.29 15.85 20.43
CA GLN A 624 13.86 15.76 20.76
C GLN A 624 13.24 14.40 21.02
N ILE A 625 13.81 13.24 20.63
CA ILE A 625 13.15 11.95 20.92
C ILE A 625 14.13 10.83 21.34
N PRO A 626 14.16 10.40 22.63
CA PRO A 626 15.27 9.61 23.18
C PRO A 626 15.15 8.07 23.10
N THR A 627 14.04 7.47 22.60
CA THR A 627 13.76 6.02 22.77
C THR A 627 13.16 5.30 21.54
N VAL A 628 13.28 3.96 21.48
CA VAL A 628 12.62 3.09 20.48
C VAL A 628 11.09 3.26 20.52
N ALA A 629 10.55 3.42 21.73
CA ALA A 629 9.12 3.58 21.95
C ALA A 629 8.55 4.79 21.21
N ALA A 630 9.33 5.87 21.10
CA ALA A 630 8.87 7.08 20.44
C ALA A 630 9.03 7.05 18.91
N LEU A 631 9.93 6.24 18.35
CA LEU A 631 9.90 5.91 16.91
C LEU A 631 8.66 5.08 16.58
N HIS A 632 8.33 4.08 17.42
CA HIS A 632 7.09 3.31 17.24
C HIS A 632 5.86 4.20 17.33
N HIS A 633 5.84 5.13 18.30
CA HIS A 633 4.77 6.10 18.44
C HIS A 633 4.64 6.98 17.21
N PHE A 634 5.74 7.51 16.67
CA PHE A 634 5.72 8.28 15.42
C PHE A 634 5.11 7.49 14.27
N ILE A 635 5.61 6.27 14.02
CA ILE A 635 5.10 5.42 12.94
C ILE A 635 3.61 5.16 13.14
N ASP A 636 3.22 4.73 14.34
CA ASP A 636 1.84 4.41 14.69
C ASP A 636 0.92 5.65 14.49
N ASP A 637 1.28 6.81 15.04
CA ASP A 637 0.51 8.07 14.96
C ASP A 637 0.39 8.61 13.52
N HIS A 638 1.40 8.43 12.67
CA HIS A 638 1.34 8.85 11.27
C HIS A 638 0.50 7.89 10.44
N LEU A 639 0.67 6.57 10.60
CA LEU A 639 -0.15 5.58 9.90
C LEU A 639 -1.62 5.62 10.34
N ASP A 640 -1.90 5.88 11.61
CA ASP A 640 -3.28 6.04 12.12
C ASP A 640 -3.92 7.35 11.57
N ARG A 641 -3.09 8.34 11.23
CA ARG A 641 -3.45 9.54 10.44
C ARG A 641 -3.48 9.29 8.92
N GLY A 642 -3.33 8.04 8.48
CA GLY A 642 -3.25 7.66 7.06
C GLY A 642 -2.04 8.23 6.33
N GLN A 643 -1.00 8.68 7.01
CA GLN A 643 0.23 9.17 6.37
C GLN A 643 1.16 8.00 6.15
N GLN A 644 1.67 7.82 4.93
CA GLN A 644 2.64 6.76 4.65
C GLN A 644 3.98 7.09 5.32
N VAL A 645 4.74 6.07 5.73
CA VAL A 645 6.00 6.27 6.45
C VAL A 645 7.11 5.48 5.77
N ILE A 646 8.09 6.17 5.22
CA ILE A 646 9.34 5.57 4.76
C ILE A 646 10.23 5.38 5.99
N VAL A 647 10.71 4.16 6.23
CA VAL A 647 11.43 3.84 7.47
C VAL A 647 12.66 2.98 7.22
N SER A 648 13.73 3.25 7.96
CA SER A 648 14.91 2.39 8.00
C SER A 648 14.73 1.25 9.01
N THR A 649 15.13 0.06 8.60
CA THR A 649 14.97 -1.21 9.31
C THR A 649 16.29 -1.97 9.32
N SER A 650 16.34 -3.02 10.14
CA SER A 650 17.43 -4.01 10.15
C SER A 650 17.03 -5.31 9.43
N PHE A 651 16.19 -5.22 8.39
CA PHE A 651 15.97 -6.37 7.50
C PHE A 651 17.26 -6.61 6.69
N THR A 652 17.88 -7.78 6.84
CA THR A 652 19.20 -8.07 6.25
C THR A 652 19.11 -9.29 5.34
N SER A 653 20.14 -9.48 4.52
CA SER A 653 20.32 -10.69 3.71
C SER A 653 20.54 -11.95 4.58
N SER A 654 20.98 -11.79 5.84
CA SER A 654 21.31 -12.91 6.74
C SER A 654 20.09 -13.64 7.31
N SER A 655 20.20 -14.96 7.53
CA SER A 655 19.07 -15.82 7.87
C SER A 655 18.27 -15.35 9.10
N ILE A 656 16.95 -15.56 9.08
CA ILE A 656 16.02 -15.22 10.18
C ILE A 656 16.48 -15.82 11.52
N ALA A 657 17.14 -16.98 11.49
CA ALA A 657 17.65 -17.68 12.67
C ALA A 657 18.95 -17.10 13.25
N SER A 658 19.67 -16.25 12.50
CA SER A 658 21.00 -15.79 12.89
C SER A 658 20.99 -14.61 13.86
N ASN A 659 19.83 -13.97 14.10
CA ASN A 659 19.70 -12.72 14.87
C ASN A 659 20.74 -11.63 14.48
N LYS A 660 21.33 -11.71 13.28
CA LYS A 660 22.31 -10.74 12.82
C LYS A 660 21.60 -9.51 12.29
N HIS A 661 21.84 -8.38 12.97
CA HIS A 661 21.28 -7.06 12.64
C HIS A 661 22.14 -6.27 11.64
N SER A 662 23.01 -6.93 10.87
CA SER A 662 23.96 -6.28 9.96
C SER A 662 23.31 -5.97 8.61
N GLY A 663 22.85 -4.73 8.44
CA GLY A 663 22.38 -4.21 7.15
C GLY A 663 21.17 -3.29 7.25
N GLY A 664 21.30 -2.02 6.85
CA GLY A 664 20.13 -1.13 6.80
C GLY A 664 19.25 -1.44 5.59
N HIS A 665 17.93 -1.58 5.76
CA HIS A 665 16.96 -1.70 4.65
C HIS A 665 15.89 -0.63 4.77
N VAL A 666 15.43 -0.08 3.65
CA VAL A 666 14.40 0.97 3.64
C VAL A 666 13.12 0.40 3.02
N ILE A 667 12.04 0.49 3.79
CA ILE A 667 10.70 0.06 3.36
C ILE A 667 9.72 1.23 3.47
N LEU A 668 8.58 1.08 2.80
CA LEU A 668 7.44 1.98 2.90
C LEU A 668 6.31 1.32 3.69
N LEU A 669 5.91 1.92 4.80
CA LEU A 669 4.71 1.53 5.55
C LEU A 669 3.53 2.35 5.02
N VAL A 670 2.45 1.69 4.65
CA VAL A 670 1.28 2.34 4.03
C VAL A 670 0.04 2.32 4.92
N GLY A 671 0.01 1.47 5.95
CA GLY A 671 -1.11 1.44 6.90
C GLY A 671 -0.90 0.44 8.02
N ARG A 672 -1.97 0.20 8.79
CA ARG A 672 -2.01 -0.77 9.87
C ARG A 672 -3.29 -1.60 9.84
N THR A 673 -3.24 -2.83 10.35
CA THR A 673 -4.42 -3.68 10.59
C THR A 673 -5.10 -3.33 11.92
N SER A 674 -6.30 -3.85 12.19
CA SER A 674 -6.96 -3.68 13.51
C SER A 674 -6.15 -4.24 14.68
N ASN A 675 -5.36 -5.29 14.44
CA ASN A 675 -4.44 -5.88 15.41
C ASN A 675 -3.16 -5.05 15.63
N GLY A 676 -3.00 -3.95 14.87
CA GLY A 676 -1.86 -3.05 14.95
C GLY A 676 -0.61 -3.53 14.20
N ASP A 677 -0.74 -4.57 13.38
CA ASP A 677 0.28 -5.00 12.42
C ASP A 677 0.43 -3.96 11.30
N TYR A 678 1.53 -4.03 10.56
CA TYR A 678 1.89 -3.03 9.56
C TYR A 678 1.65 -3.55 8.15
N ILE A 679 1.01 -2.73 7.31
CA ILE A 679 0.90 -2.98 5.87
C ILE A 679 2.12 -2.34 5.20
N VAL A 680 2.88 -3.14 4.47
CA VAL A 680 4.23 -2.80 4.00
C VAL A 680 4.33 -2.92 2.49
N LYS A 681 4.98 -1.93 1.86
CA LYS A 681 5.54 -1.98 0.52
C LYS A 681 7.06 -2.10 0.64
N ASP A 682 7.54 -3.33 0.51
CA ASP A 682 8.95 -3.68 0.65
C ASP A 682 9.60 -3.83 -0.74
N PRO A 683 10.55 -2.95 -1.10
CA PRO A 683 11.11 -2.90 -2.45
C PRO A 683 12.03 -4.10 -2.76
N ALA A 684 12.49 -4.83 -1.76
CA ALA A 684 13.30 -6.02 -1.97
C ALA A 684 12.46 -7.29 -2.18
N GLY A 685 11.22 -7.33 -1.67
CA GLY A 685 10.31 -8.47 -1.76
C GLY A 685 9.54 -8.67 -0.46
N ASN A 686 8.85 -9.79 -0.24
CA ASN A 686 8.32 -10.10 1.09
C ASN A 686 9.41 -10.77 1.94
N PHE A 687 9.85 -10.13 3.03
CA PHE A 687 10.89 -10.67 3.92
C PHE A 687 10.50 -12.00 4.57
N PHE A 688 9.20 -12.22 4.77
CA PHE A 688 8.66 -13.43 5.42
C PHE A 688 8.10 -14.46 4.44
N ALA A 689 8.28 -14.27 3.12
CA ALA A 689 7.89 -15.26 2.12
C ALA A 689 8.93 -16.40 2.07
N GLY A 690 8.81 -17.37 2.98
CA GLY A 690 9.66 -18.57 3.01
C GLY A 690 9.82 -19.14 4.42
N SER A 691 9.92 -20.48 4.56
CA SER A 691 9.90 -21.16 5.86
C SER A 691 11.28 -21.35 6.54
N ALA A 692 12.37 -20.75 6.03
CA ALA A 692 13.69 -20.98 6.65
C ALA A 692 14.80 -19.93 6.41
N GLN A 693 14.77 -19.06 5.40
CA GLN A 693 15.93 -18.22 5.07
C GLN A 693 15.56 -16.83 4.55
N ALA A 694 16.21 -15.78 5.09
CA ALA A 694 16.12 -14.40 4.57
C ALA A 694 16.79 -14.23 3.19
N ASN A 695 17.62 -15.19 2.77
CA ASN A 695 18.24 -15.23 1.43
C ASN A 695 17.21 -15.34 0.29
N GLU A 696 15.95 -15.68 0.59
CA GLU A 696 14.86 -15.73 -0.39
C GLU A 696 14.18 -14.37 -0.59
N HIS A 697 14.55 -13.36 0.19
CA HIS A 697 13.96 -12.02 0.11
C HIS A 697 14.61 -11.13 -0.94
N TYR A 698 15.92 -11.24 -1.19
CA TYR A 698 16.65 -10.37 -2.12
C TYR A 698 16.88 -11.03 -3.50
N GLY A 699 16.64 -10.26 -4.56
CA GLY A 699 16.95 -10.63 -5.94
C GLY A 699 15.72 -10.72 -6.86
N PRO A 700 15.93 -10.80 -8.19
CA PRO A 700 14.86 -10.76 -9.17
C PRO A 700 13.94 -11.99 -9.07
N GLY A 701 12.63 -11.76 -9.22
CA GLY A 701 11.61 -12.84 -9.29
C GLY A 701 11.44 -13.66 -8.00
N LYS A 702 11.85 -13.15 -6.84
CA LYS A 702 11.77 -13.88 -5.56
C LYS A 702 10.38 -13.86 -4.93
N SER A 703 9.98 -12.73 -4.35
CA SER A 703 8.67 -12.56 -3.71
C SER A 703 8.22 -11.11 -3.79
N CYS A 704 6.91 -10.86 -3.75
CA CYS A 704 6.39 -9.50 -3.90
C CYS A 704 6.18 -8.88 -2.54
N GLY A 705 6.82 -7.74 -2.29
CA GLY A 705 6.65 -6.97 -1.07
C GLY A 705 5.52 -5.94 -1.12
N GLY A 706 4.64 -5.94 -2.12
CA GLY A 706 3.61 -4.90 -2.26
C GLY A 706 2.37 -5.15 -1.40
N ASN A 707 2.16 -4.34 -0.36
CA ASN A 707 1.04 -4.45 0.60
C ASN A 707 0.99 -5.80 1.35
N VAL A 708 2.15 -6.27 1.77
CA VAL A 708 2.28 -7.44 2.65
C VAL A 708 2.08 -7.04 4.11
N VAL A 709 1.55 -7.94 4.93
CA VAL A 709 1.33 -7.69 6.36
C VAL A 709 2.54 -8.16 7.16
N TYR A 710 3.27 -7.23 7.78
CA TYR A 710 4.34 -7.54 8.74
C TYR A 710 3.78 -7.42 10.15
N SER A 711 3.93 -8.48 10.94
CA SER A 711 3.40 -8.47 12.31
C SER A 711 4.05 -7.36 13.13
N ARG A 712 3.27 -6.77 14.05
CA ARG A 712 3.74 -5.69 14.93
C ARG A 712 4.99 -6.10 15.69
N ALA A 713 5.04 -7.35 16.17
CA ALA A 713 6.18 -7.89 16.88
C ALA A 713 7.43 -7.99 15.97
N ALA A 714 7.26 -8.54 14.76
CA ALA A 714 8.37 -8.76 13.84
C ALA A 714 9.00 -7.45 13.34
N LEU A 715 8.17 -6.44 13.03
CA LEU A 715 8.67 -5.12 12.65
C LEU A 715 9.31 -4.41 13.85
N ARG A 716 8.70 -4.40 15.03
CA ARG A 716 9.26 -3.75 16.23
C ARG A 716 10.56 -4.36 16.73
N GLU A 717 10.80 -5.63 16.45
CA GLU A 717 12.08 -6.29 16.69
C GLU A 717 13.17 -5.82 15.72
N ARG A 718 12.80 -5.52 14.48
CA ARG A 718 13.70 -5.15 13.39
C ARG A 718 13.80 -3.64 13.18
N LEU A 719 13.02 -2.85 13.91
CA LEU A 719 13.27 -1.44 14.14
C LEU A 719 14.45 -1.32 15.13
N PRO A 720 15.55 -0.63 14.78
CA PRO A 720 16.82 -0.75 15.48
C PRO A 720 16.74 -0.45 17.00
N ARG A 721 17.08 -1.43 17.85
CA ARG A 721 17.09 -1.32 19.33
C ARG A 721 18.39 -0.67 19.84
N ARG A 722 18.33 0.03 20.99
CA ARG A 722 19.54 0.54 21.67
C ARG A 722 20.14 -0.64 22.44
N GLY A 723 21.45 -0.79 22.40
CA GLY A 723 22.18 -1.93 22.95
C GLY A 723 21.64 -2.47 24.28
N GLN A 724 21.42 -3.79 24.32
CA GLN A 724 21.52 -4.53 25.57
C GLN A 724 23.01 -4.73 25.87
N ALA A 725 23.62 -3.74 26.53
CA ALA A 725 24.72 -4.04 27.43
C ALA A 725 24.09 -4.67 28.69
N GLY A 726 23.78 -5.97 28.69
CA GLY A 726 23.20 -6.62 29.87
C GLY A 726 22.38 -7.89 29.66
N ALA A 727 22.89 -8.87 28.91
CA ALA A 727 22.54 -10.28 29.10
C ALA A 727 23.68 -11.13 28.54
N LEU A 728 24.83 -11.08 29.23
CA LEU A 728 25.79 -12.17 29.16
C LEU A 728 25.09 -13.41 29.73
N GLU A 729 24.42 -14.19 28.88
CA GLU A 729 24.32 -15.62 29.16
C GLU A 729 25.75 -16.14 29.20
N ARG A 730 26.11 -16.53 30.42
CA ARG A 730 27.41 -16.98 30.86
C ARG A 730 27.77 -18.29 30.16
N TRP A 731 28.29 -18.23 28.94
CA TRP A 731 29.04 -19.34 28.36
C TRP A 731 30.46 -19.34 28.95
N THR A 732 30.61 -20.03 30.08
CA THR A 732 31.93 -20.54 30.48
C THR A 732 32.35 -21.60 29.47
N SER A 733 33.32 -21.29 28.62
CA SER A 733 34.16 -22.33 28.01
C SER A 733 35.57 -22.28 28.64
N PRO A 734 36.22 -23.44 28.88
CA PRO A 734 37.56 -23.48 29.45
C PRO A 734 38.59 -22.99 28.43
N ALA A 735 39.58 -22.27 28.94
CA ALA A 735 40.72 -21.69 28.24
C ALA A 735 41.31 -22.53 27.10
N GLN A 736 41.72 -21.87 26.00
CA GLN A 736 43.09 -21.94 25.47
C GLN A 736 43.49 -20.66 24.70
N ASN A 737 44.49 -19.96 25.26
CA ASN A 737 45.58 -19.20 24.65
C ASN A 737 45.33 -18.22 23.49
N GLY A 738 45.48 -16.92 23.82
CA GLY A 738 46.51 -16.11 23.16
C GLY A 738 46.08 -14.85 22.40
N THR A 739 46.08 -13.73 23.11
CA THR A 739 46.40 -12.34 22.68
C THR A 739 45.41 -11.49 21.87
N ALA A 740 45.30 -10.25 22.37
CA ALA A 740 44.71 -9.00 21.85
C ALA A 740 43.18 -8.85 21.94
N ALA A 741 42.78 -8.12 22.99
CA ALA A 741 41.45 -7.56 23.16
C ALA A 741 41.15 -6.54 22.06
N THR A 742 40.20 -6.88 21.18
CA THR A 742 39.40 -5.89 20.47
C THR A 742 38.11 -5.72 21.25
N THR A 743 37.96 -4.59 21.93
CA THR A 743 36.66 -4.12 22.38
C THR A 743 35.83 -3.80 21.15
N ASP A 744 35.03 -4.75 20.68
CA ASP A 744 33.93 -4.49 19.75
C ASP A 744 32.90 -3.63 20.48
N ILE A 745 33.05 -2.31 20.34
CA ILE A 745 32.01 -1.36 20.72
C ILE A 745 31.04 -1.30 19.55
N ASP A 746 30.00 -2.11 19.60
CA ASP A 746 28.86 -2.07 18.68
C ASP A 746 28.05 -0.77 18.94
N LEU A 747 28.58 0.34 18.40
CA LEU A 747 27.99 1.68 18.48
C LEU A 747 26.80 1.80 17.50
N ALA A 748 25.61 1.48 18.01
CA ALA A 748 24.31 2.10 17.72
C ALA A 748 24.18 2.89 16.38
N LYS A 749 23.77 2.19 15.31
CA LYS A 749 23.29 2.84 14.06
C LYS A 749 22.00 3.65 14.34
N PRO A 750 21.89 4.94 13.93
CA PRO A 750 20.73 5.76 14.32
C PRO A 750 19.43 5.39 13.61
N ARG A 751 18.31 5.90 14.13
CA ARG A 751 16.94 5.58 13.69
C ARG A 751 16.40 6.72 12.84
N TRP A 752 15.66 6.44 11.76
CA TRP A 752 14.90 7.49 11.09
C TRP A 752 13.63 6.94 10.44
N ALA A 753 12.63 7.81 10.38
CA ALA A 753 11.39 7.61 9.66
C ALA A 753 10.96 8.94 9.03
N LEU A 754 10.37 8.88 7.85
CA LEU A 754 9.92 10.02 7.07
C LEU A 754 8.44 9.81 6.75
N ALA A 755 7.58 10.61 7.38
CA ALA A 755 6.16 10.58 7.06
C ALA A 755 5.91 11.42 5.81
N VAL A 756 5.09 10.90 4.93
CA VAL A 756 4.72 11.54 3.67
C VAL A 756 3.27 12.03 3.79
N ALA A 757 3.10 13.35 3.85
CA ALA A 757 1.82 14.02 4.02
C ALA A 757 1.65 15.08 2.92
N GLY A 758 1.03 14.71 1.80
CA GLY A 758 1.02 15.56 0.61
C GLY A 758 -0.22 16.45 0.46
N ARG A 759 -0.01 17.69 0.03
CA ARG A 759 -0.96 18.51 -0.73
C ARG A 759 -0.31 18.81 -2.07
N LEU A 760 -0.88 18.40 -3.20
CA LEU A 760 -0.36 18.92 -4.48
C LEU A 760 -0.58 20.44 -4.49
N PRO A 761 0.44 21.26 -4.79
CA PRO A 761 0.20 22.68 -5.01
C PRO A 761 -0.87 22.83 -6.09
N ALA A 762 -1.81 23.75 -5.91
CA ALA A 762 -2.85 24.01 -6.89
C ALA A 762 -2.21 24.15 -8.27
N ALA A 763 -2.70 23.38 -9.26
CA ALA A 763 -2.19 23.44 -10.63
C ALA A 763 -2.02 24.92 -11.01
N PRO A 764 -0.81 25.36 -11.41
CA PRO A 764 -0.60 26.75 -11.74
C PRO A 764 -1.61 27.08 -12.84
N ALA A 765 -2.55 27.98 -12.55
CA ALA A 765 -3.35 28.62 -13.58
C ALA A 765 -2.35 29.05 -14.65
N ARG A 766 -2.53 28.62 -15.91
CA ARG A 766 -1.64 28.95 -17.03
C ARG A 766 -1.32 30.44 -16.98
N ARG A 767 -0.22 30.81 -16.33
CA ARG A 767 0.39 32.12 -16.49
C ARG A 767 1.04 32.01 -17.85
N ALA A 768 0.43 32.66 -18.83
CA ALA A 768 1.03 32.94 -20.11
C ALA A 768 2.52 33.18 -19.93
N ALA A 769 3.36 32.40 -20.62
CA ALA A 769 4.81 32.50 -20.75
C ALA A 769 5.42 33.69 -19.98
N ALA A 770 5.51 33.54 -18.65
CA ALA A 770 6.33 34.44 -17.85
C ALA A 770 7.73 33.86 -17.99
N THR A 771 8.60 34.61 -18.67
CA THR A 771 10.06 34.46 -18.68
C THR A 771 10.55 33.74 -17.42
N ALA A 772 11.25 32.61 -17.61
CA ALA A 772 11.82 31.78 -16.55
C ALA A 772 12.38 32.66 -15.42
N ALA A 773 11.68 32.70 -14.29
CA ALA A 773 12.15 33.43 -13.13
C ALA A 773 13.24 32.57 -12.48
N THR A 774 14.47 33.07 -12.49
CA THR A 774 15.67 32.48 -11.88
C THR A 774 15.69 32.55 -10.35
N THR A 775 14.54 32.81 -9.72
CA THR A 775 14.44 32.93 -8.27
C THR A 775 14.23 31.54 -7.68
N PRO A 776 15.08 31.08 -6.73
CA PRO A 776 14.90 29.77 -6.12
C PRO A 776 13.55 29.72 -5.39
N THR A 777 12.81 28.63 -5.57
CA THR A 777 11.60 28.29 -4.81
C THR A 777 11.95 27.69 -3.45
N SER A 778 13.16 27.16 -3.28
CA SER A 778 13.71 26.76 -1.99
C SER A 778 15.25 26.83 -1.98
N VAL A 779 15.84 27.00 -0.79
CA VAL A 779 17.27 26.80 -0.55
C VAL A 779 17.45 25.78 0.56
N THR A 780 18.23 24.74 0.28
CA THR A 780 18.71 23.79 1.28
C THR A 780 20.21 23.95 1.42
N LEU A 781 20.69 23.97 2.66
CA LEU A 781 22.11 24.00 2.97
C LEU A 781 22.45 22.82 3.85
N ARG A 782 23.56 22.14 3.56
CA ARG A 782 24.13 21.14 4.44
C ARG A 782 25.63 21.36 4.60
N ALA A 783 26.13 21.26 5.82
CA ALA A 783 27.55 21.48 6.09
C ALA A 783 28.20 20.27 6.78
N ARG A 784 29.37 19.87 6.27
CA ARG A 784 30.18 18.71 6.65
C ARG A 784 31.59 19.10 7.09
N SER A 785 32.10 18.41 8.10
CA SER A 785 33.51 18.53 8.50
C SER A 785 34.29 17.32 8.00
N ASN A 786 35.47 17.59 7.42
CA ASN A 786 36.44 16.57 7.05
C ASN A 786 37.29 16.11 8.27
N ASP A 787 37.12 16.74 9.42
CA ASP A 787 37.76 16.34 10.67
C ASP A 787 36.78 15.58 11.58
N ASN A 788 37.28 14.59 12.32
CA ASN A 788 36.49 13.86 13.32
C ASN A 788 36.15 14.73 14.55
N THR A 789 36.35 16.06 14.49
CA THR A 789 35.99 16.95 15.59
C THR A 789 34.50 17.27 15.51
N ARG A 790 33.80 17.23 16.66
CA ARG A 790 32.38 17.56 16.71
C ARG A 790 32.23 19.07 16.55
N ARG A 791 31.94 19.52 15.31
CA ARG A 791 31.60 20.90 14.94
C ARG A 791 32.78 21.87 14.94
N PRO A 792 33.69 21.79 13.96
CA PRO A 792 34.76 22.76 13.88
C PRO A 792 34.33 24.13 13.37
N TYR A 793 33.10 24.30 12.91
CA TYR A 793 32.58 25.60 12.49
C TYR A 793 31.05 25.68 12.69
N ALA A 794 30.53 26.90 12.86
CA ALA A 794 29.12 27.24 12.91
C ALA A 794 28.64 27.73 11.53
N VAL A 795 27.38 27.50 11.18
CA VAL A 795 26.84 27.80 9.84
C VAL A 795 25.40 28.29 9.89
N TRP A 796 25.09 29.43 9.26
CA TRP A 796 23.71 29.92 9.15
C TRP A 796 23.52 30.83 7.95
N ILE A 797 22.30 30.93 7.46
CA ILE A 797 21.87 31.83 6.40
C ILE A 797 21.32 33.10 7.02
N VAL A 798 21.60 34.25 6.40
CA VAL A 798 21.06 35.57 6.76
C VAL A 798 20.34 36.13 5.54
N ASP A 799 19.12 36.63 5.70
CA ASP A 799 18.42 37.31 4.62
C ASP A 799 18.73 38.82 4.56
N GLY A 800 18.21 39.51 3.53
CA GLY A 800 18.39 40.96 3.37
C GLY A 800 17.80 41.83 4.49
N GLN A 801 17.02 41.24 5.41
CA GLN A 801 16.47 41.90 6.60
C GLN A 801 17.27 41.58 7.88
N GLY A 802 18.33 40.79 7.77
CA GLY A 802 19.17 40.38 8.90
C GLY A 802 18.63 39.20 9.70
N ARG A 803 17.52 38.57 9.27
CA ARG A 803 16.94 37.39 9.92
C ARG A 803 17.79 36.16 9.61
N ARG A 804 17.96 35.27 10.58
CA ARG A 804 18.87 34.12 10.49
C ARG A 804 18.13 32.78 10.43
N ALA A 805 18.66 31.84 9.66
CA ALA A 805 18.26 30.43 9.68
C ALA A 805 19.49 29.52 9.72
N GLY A 806 19.66 28.68 10.75
CA GLY A 806 20.79 27.75 10.88
C GLY A 806 21.34 27.63 12.29
N PHE A 807 22.64 27.42 12.41
CA PHE A 807 23.36 27.10 13.64
C PHE A 807 24.50 28.10 13.89
N PRO A 808 24.26 29.19 14.64
CA PRO A 808 25.30 30.06 15.13
C PRO A 808 26.22 29.39 16.16
N SER A 809 27.25 30.10 16.59
CA SER A 809 28.31 29.61 17.49
C SER A 809 27.83 29.12 18.87
N ASP A 810 26.60 29.42 19.25
CA ASP A 810 25.94 28.94 20.48
C ASP A 810 25.30 27.55 20.32
N ALA A 811 25.45 26.93 19.14
CA ALA A 811 25.02 25.56 18.82
C ALA A 811 23.49 25.31 18.87
N GLN A 812 22.68 26.34 19.08
CA GLN A 812 21.22 26.27 19.05
C GLN A 812 20.69 26.59 17.65
N PRO A 813 19.66 25.89 17.16
CA PRO A 813 19.04 26.24 15.88
C PRO A 813 18.34 27.61 15.98
N VAL A 814 18.48 28.41 14.93
CA VAL A 814 17.79 29.70 14.73
C VAL A 814 16.95 29.59 13.46
N THR A 815 15.70 30.06 13.50
CA THR A 815 14.73 29.98 12.38
C THR A 815 13.93 31.28 12.24
N GLU A 816 14.64 32.42 12.28
CA GLU A 816 14.04 33.76 12.18
C GLU A 816 13.56 34.08 10.75
N ILE A 817 14.08 33.41 9.72
CA ILE A 817 13.56 33.50 8.36
C ILE A 817 12.22 32.75 8.29
N PRO A 818 11.13 33.34 7.74
CA PRO A 818 9.82 32.70 7.69
C PRO A 818 9.89 31.30 7.07
N ASP A 819 9.19 30.36 7.70
CA ASP A 819 9.08 28.96 7.29
C ASP A 819 10.41 28.19 7.20
N SER A 820 11.52 28.80 7.66
CA SER A 820 12.82 28.15 7.68
C SER A 820 12.94 27.10 8.77
N GLN A 821 13.78 26.10 8.52
CA GLN A 821 14.05 24.98 9.43
C GLN A 821 15.57 24.80 9.56
N ALA A 822 16.04 24.43 10.75
CA ALA A 822 17.45 24.17 11.03
C ALA A 822 17.57 22.90 11.89
N ASP A 823 18.16 21.84 11.32
CA ASP A 823 18.25 20.51 11.93
C ASP A 823 19.69 20.00 12.05
N LEU A 824 19.97 19.20 13.07
CA LEU A 824 21.26 18.53 13.29
C LEU A 824 21.14 17.06 12.91
N TYR A 825 21.93 16.60 11.95
CA TYR A 825 21.98 15.21 11.52
C TYR A 825 23.10 14.43 12.21
N SER A 826 22.84 13.15 12.52
CA SER A 826 23.89 12.13 12.66
C SER A 826 23.80 11.20 11.46
N ASP A 827 24.92 10.92 10.80
CA ASP A 827 24.96 10.00 9.68
C ASP A 827 24.46 8.61 10.08
N VAL A 828 23.58 8.04 9.25
CA VAL A 828 23.02 6.69 9.44
C VAL A 828 23.25 5.87 8.18
N PRO A 829 23.76 4.63 8.30
CA PRO A 829 23.81 3.70 7.18
C PRO A 829 22.41 3.22 6.79
N SER A 830 22.10 3.22 5.50
CA SER A 830 20.87 2.67 4.90
C SER A 830 21.14 1.57 3.87
N ASP A 831 22.41 1.14 3.75
CA ASP A 831 22.85 0.04 2.89
C ASP A 831 22.88 -1.27 3.70
N PRO A 832 22.27 -2.36 3.18
CA PRO A 832 22.14 -3.63 3.88
C PRO A 832 23.41 -4.48 3.94
N ASP A 833 24.46 -4.18 3.19
CA ASP A 833 25.63 -5.08 3.14
C ASP A 833 26.98 -4.34 3.14
N SER A 834 27.02 -3.08 3.61
CA SER A 834 28.31 -2.45 3.95
C SER A 834 28.92 -3.20 5.14
N ASP A 835 29.93 -4.02 4.88
CA ASP A 835 30.77 -4.60 5.93
C ASP A 835 31.26 -3.47 6.84
N ALA A 836 31.30 -3.73 8.15
CA ALA A 836 31.74 -2.76 9.17
C ALA A 836 33.19 -2.24 8.97
N GLY A 837 33.88 -2.67 7.91
CA GLY A 837 35.23 -2.26 7.51
C GLY A 837 35.29 -1.07 6.53
N ASP A 838 34.17 -0.63 5.96
CA ASP A 838 34.19 0.41 4.91
C ASP A 838 34.07 1.81 5.52
N GLY A 839 35.15 2.23 6.18
CA GLY A 839 35.65 3.61 6.20
C GLY A 839 34.75 4.74 6.71
N ALA A 840 35.06 5.17 7.94
CA ALA A 840 34.86 6.48 8.56
C ALA A 840 33.47 6.84 9.14
N GLU A 841 33.44 6.91 10.48
CA GLU A 841 32.57 7.81 11.23
C GLU A 841 32.79 9.25 10.73
N GLU A 842 31.84 9.81 9.95
CA GLU A 842 31.83 11.25 9.65
C GLU A 842 30.92 12.03 10.63
N ALA A 843 31.37 13.26 10.93
CA ALA A 843 30.91 14.08 12.04
C ALA A 843 29.53 14.72 11.79
N ALA A 844 28.82 15.02 12.90
CA ALA A 844 27.47 15.61 12.91
C ALA A 844 27.27 16.74 11.89
N LEU A 845 26.23 16.62 11.07
CA LEU A 845 25.97 17.47 9.90
C LEU A 845 24.90 18.52 10.20
N TYR A 846 25.10 19.74 9.71
CA TYR A 846 24.11 20.81 9.77
C TYR A 846 23.16 20.70 8.57
N SER A 847 21.86 20.93 8.75
CA SER A 847 20.91 21.15 7.64
C SER A 847 20.10 22.41 7.89
N VAL A 848 19.96 23.26 6.88
CA VAL A 848 19.07 24.42 6.88
C VAL A 848 18.17 24.33 5.65
N TYR A 849 16.86 24.49 5.82
CA TYR A 849 15.89 24.54 4.73
C TYR A 849 15.12 25.85 4.79
N ILE A 850 15.04 26.56 3.67
CA ILE A 850 14.28 27.81 3.53
C ILE A 850 13.36 27.66 2.32
N PRO A 851 12.05 27.45 2.54
CA PRO A 851 11.07 27.54 1.47
C PRO A 851 10.81 29.00 1.11
N ASN A 852 10.57 29.31 -0.17
CA ASN A 852 10.34 30.66 -0.68
C ASN A 852 11.39 31.69 -0.19
N PRO A 853 12.68 31.43 -0.47
CA PRO A 853 13.79 32.22 0.06
C PRO A 853 13.64 33.71 -0.31
N PRO A 854 13.73 34.62 0.68
CA PRO A 854 13.84 36.06 0.41
C PRO A 854 15.06 36.35 -0.47
N ALA A 855 15.00 37.41 -1.27
CA ALA A 855 16.16 37.84 -2.06
C ALA A 855 17.35 38.24 -1.14
N GLY A 856 18.57 38.02 -1.64
CA GLY A 856 19.80 38.46 -0.97
C GLY A 856 20.25 37.59 0.20
N LEU A 857 20.00 36.27 0.14
CA LEU A 857 20.50 35.34 1.14
C LEU A 857 22.04 35.34 1.19
N GLN A 858 22.59 35.25 2.40
CA GLN A 858 24.02 35.15 2.64
C GLN A 858 24.30 33.99 3.60
N LEU A 859 25.15 33.08 3.18
CA LEU A 859 25.67 32.02 4.04
C LEU A 859 26.80 32.59 4.91
N LYS A 860 26.71 32.42 6.22
CA LYS A 860 27.75 32.72 7.20
C LYS A 860 28.35 31.43 7.71
N VAL A 861 29.68 31.35 7.71
CA VAL A 861 30.44 30.24 8.28
C VAL A 861 31.43 30.83 9.29
N VAL A 862 31.52 30.27 10.49
CA VAL A 862 32.45 30.73 11.54
C VAL A 862 33.22 29.56 12.11
N GLY A 863 34.55 29.57 12.01
CA GLY A 863 35.40 28.53 12.59
C GLY A 863 35.35 28.55 14.11
N LEU A 864 35.01 27.42 14.71
CA LEU A 864 35.10 27.13 16.13
C LEU A 864 36.47 26.48 16.47
N SER A 865 37.03 25.74 15.52
CA SER A 865 38.42 25.26 15.49
C SER A 865 38.99 25.40 14.06
N ASP A 866 40.29 25.18 13.90
CA ASP A 866 40.90 25.11 12.58
C ASP A 866 40.41 23.85 11.86
N ALA A 867 39.77 24.01 10.70
CA ALA A 867 39.22 22.91 9.90
C ALA A 867 39.04 23.28 8.43
N GLU A 868 38.64 22.30 7.63
CA GLU A 868 38.03 22.53 6.32
C GLU A 868 36.51 22.37 6.43
N TYR A 869 35.78 23.35 5.89
CA TYR A 869 34.35 23.23 5.70
C TYR A 869 34.05 22.68 4.31
N GLU A 870 33.00 21.87 4.23
CA GLU A 870 32.34 21.49 2.99
C GLU A 870 30.85 21.76 3.16
N ILE A 871 30.26 22.58 2.29
CA ILE A 871 28.87 23.01 2.40
C ILE A 871 28.15 22.76 1.08
N ASP A 872 27.27 21.78 1.07
CA ASP A 872 26.34 21.51 -0.03
C ASP A 872 25.21 22.54 0.03
N VAL A 873 25.08 23.40 -0.99
CA VAL A 873 23.95 24.31 -1.15
C VAL A 873 23.12 23.86 -2.35
N MET A 874 21.90 23.42 -2.09
CA MET A 874 20.94 23.07 -3.12
C MET A 874 19.90 24.19 -3.26
N GLU A 875 19.89 24.85 -4.41
CA GLU A 875 18.90 25.86 -4.77
C GLU A 875 17.92 25.24 -5.76
N SER A 876 16.65 25.08 -5.37
CA SER A 876 15.62 24.50 -6.23
C SER A 876 14.77 25.60 -6.84
N SER A 877 14.44 25.48 -8.12
CA SER A 877 13.54 26.38 -8.85
C SER A 877 12.58 25.59 -9.74
N SER A 878 11.64 26.26 -10.41
CA SER A 878 10.80 25.63 -11.42
C SER A 878 11.59 25.07 -12.62
N ALA A 879 12.88 25.40 -12.76
CA ALA A 879 13.76 24.90 -13.81
C ALA A 879 14.64 23.71 -13.37
N GLY A 880 14.57 23.29 -12.11
CA GLY A 880 15.42 22.22 -11.55
C GLY A 880 16.16 22.65 -10.29
N ALA A 881 16.85 21.70 -9.66
CA ALA A 881 17.69 21.92 -8.48
C ALA A 881 19.17 21.99 -8.89
N VAL A 882 19.84 23.07 -8.49
CA VAL A 882 21.28 23.24 -8.68
C VAL A 882 21.97 22.94 -7.36
N ASN A 883 22.86 21.96 -7.36
CA ASN A 883 23.69 21.66 -6.19
C ASN A 883 25.05 22.33 -6.33
N ASN A 884 25.42 23.15 -5.35
CA ASN A 884 26.66 23.88 -5.29
C ASN A 884 27.42 23.49 -4.03
N VAL A 885 28.49 22.74 -4.18
CA VAL A 885 29.39 22.42 -3.06
C VAL A 885 30.35 23.58 -2.85
N LYS A 886 30.41 24.11 -1.63
CA LYS A 886 31.35 25.15 -1.21
C LYS A 886 32.34 24.56 -0.22
N THR A 887 33.61 24.45 -0.60
CA THR A 887 34.68 23.97 0.27
C THR A 887 35.66 25.09 0.61
N GLY A 888 36.41 24.93 1.70
CA GLY A 888 37.54 25.79 2.02
C GLY A 888 38.05 25.68 3.45
N PRO A 889 39.26 26.19 3.72
CA PRO A 889 39.79 26.24 5.09
C PRO A 889 39.11 27.35 5.91
N ILE A 890 38.87 27.09 7.19
CA ILE A 890 38.38 28.08 8.15
C ILE A 890 39.13 27.94 9.48
N LYS A 891 39.70 29.04 9.97
CA LYS A 891 40.44 29.07 11.24
C LYS A 891 39.51 29.31 12.43
N ALA A 892 39.93 28.88 13.62
CA ALA A 892 39.26 29.21 14.86
C ALA A 892 39.05 30.74 15.00
N GLY A 893 37.80 31.16 15.21
CA GLY A 893 37.39 32.56 15.31
C GLY A 893 37.25 33.29 13.97
N GLN A 894 37.61 32.68 12.85
CA GLN A 894 37.44 33.28 11.52
C GLN A 894 35.97 33.20 11.09
N ALA A 895 35.38 34.35 10.74
CA ALA A 895 34.05 34.42 10.14
C ALA A 895 34.16 34.72 8.64
N MET A 896 33.37 34.02 7.84
CA MET A 896 33.27 34.25 6.40
C MET A 896 31.81 34.39 5.98
N THR A 897 31.61 35.13 4.89
CA THR A 897 30.32 35.31 4.25
C THR A 897 30.42 34.82 2.82
N ILE A 898 29.59 33.85 2.47
CA ILE A 898 29.46 33.31 1.12
C ILE A 898 28.13 33.84 0.57
N PRO A 899 28.14 34.63 -0.52
CA PRO A 899 26.90 35.01 -1.19
C PRO A 899 26.15 33.76 -1.66
N LEU A 900 24.85 33.67 -1.33
CA LEU A 900 23.93 32.71 -1.93
C LEU A 900 23.17 33.46 -3.03
N GLY A 901 23.15 32.93 -4.24
CA GLY A 901 22.62 33.65 -5.40
C GLY A 901 23.61 34.58 -6.10
N SER A 902 24.32 34.01 -7.07
CA SER A 902 24.07 34.31 -8.48
C SER A 902 24.57 33.09 -9.24
N VAL A 903 23.65 32.29 -9.78
CA VAL A 903 23.97 31.47 -10.95
C VAL A 903 24.69 32.44 -11.90
N PRO A 904 25.97 32.26 -12.23
CA PRO A 904 26.52 32.94 -13.40
C PRO A 904 25.53 32.62 -14.51
N PRO A 905 25.01 33.61 -15.26
CA PRO A 905 24.11 33.32 -16.37
C PRO A 905 24.67 32.12 -17.14
N PRO A 906 23.83 31.12 -17.50
CA PRO A 906 24.28 29.83 -18.02
C PRO A 906 25.42 30.09 -18.99
N LEU A 907 26.59 29.47 -18.72
CA LEU A 907 27.79 29.80 -19.46
C LEU A 907 27.45 29.54 -20.92
N ARG A 908 27.57 30.56 -21.78
CA ARG A 908 27.24 30.38 -23.20
C ARG A 908 28.13 29.23 -23.71
N GLY A 909 27.51 28.14 -24.17
CA GLY A 909 28.20 26.93 -24.59
C GLY A 909 28.23 25.78 -23.59
N ASP A 910 27.74 25.95 -22.35
CA ASP A 910 27.55 24.88 -21.35
C ASP A 910 26.17 24.25 -21.58
N LEU A 911 26.17 23.09 -22.23
CA LEU A 911 24.97 22.41 -22.72
C LEU A 911 24.49 21.29 -21.78
N ASP A 912 25.38 20.74 -20.96
CA ASP A 912 25.02 19.73 -19.96
C ASP A 912 24.74 20.31 -18.56
N GLY A 913 25.00 21.60 -18.36
CA GLY A 913 24.61 22.37 -17.20
C GLY A 913 25.49 22.09 -15.98
N ASP A 914 26.70 21.56 -16.17
CA ASP A 914 27.63 21.21 -15.11
C ASP A 914 28.47 22.40 -14.59
N GLY A 915 28.34 23.55 -15.25
CA GLY A 915 28.97 24.81 -14.86
C GLY A 915 30.29 25.11 -15.57
N ASP A 916 30.70 24.30 -16.54
CA ASP A 916 31.84 24.61 -17.41
C ASP A 916 31.60 24.27 -18.90
N VAL A 917 32.57 24.55 -19.78
CA VAL A 917 32.45 24.26 -21.23
C VAL A 917 33.62 23.38 -21.61
N ASP A 918 33.33 22.13 -21.96
CA ASP A 918 34.33 21.11 -22.23
C ASP A 918 34.02 20.27 -23.48
N SER A 919 34.71 19.14 -23.65
CA SER A 919 34.53 18.30 -24.84
C SER A 919 33.16 17.63 -24.94
N ILE A 920 32.41 17.51 -23.85
CA ILE A 920 31.04 16.99 -23.82
C ILE A 920 30.12 17.99 -24.52
N ASP A 921 30.23 19.29 -24.20
CA ASP A 921 29.45 20.34 -24.87
C ASP A 921 29.80 20.50 -26.35
N VAL A 922 31.10 20.42 -26.65
CA VAL A 922 31.59 20.42 -28.05
C VAL A 922 30.98 19.24 -28.81
N THR A 923 30.86 18.08 -28.18
CA THR A 923 30.26 16.90 -28.78
C THR A 923 28.76 17.07 -28.97
N ALA A 924 28.06 17.69 -28.02
CA ALA A 924 26.63 17.98 -28.10
C ALA A 924 26.29 18.93 -29.26
N VAL A 925 27.01 20.06 -29.41
CA VAL A 925 26.84 20.95 -30.59
C VAL A 925 27.19 20.23 -31.88
N THR A 926 28.27 19.45 -31.88
CA THR A 926 28.73 18.75 -33.10
C THR A 926 27.74 17.68 -33.55
N ALA A 927 27.09 16.98 -32.61
CA ALA A 927 26.06 15.98 -32.88
C ALA A 927 24.77 16.60 -33.44
N ALA A 928 24.44 17.82 -33.03
CA ALA A 928 23.25 18.55 -33.47
C ALA A 928 23.40 19.25 -34.83
N ARG A 929 24.57 19.18 -35.48
CA ARG A 929 24.83 19.87 -36.76
C ARG A 929 23.86 19.46 -37.87
N SER A 930 23.55 20.42 -38.74
CA SER A 930 22.63 20.28 -39.89
C SER A 930 21.15 20.17 -39.50
N THR A 931 20.80 20.62 -38.29
CA THR A 931 19.40 20.72 -37.83
C THR A 931 18.94 22.18 -37.74
N HIS A 932 17.63 22.40 -37.78
CA HIS A 932 17.04 23.74 -37.58
C HIS A 932 16.92 23.99 -36.08
N ALA A 933 17.44 25.14 -35.64
CA ALA A 933 17.37 25.54 -34.24
C ALA A 933 15.98 26.11 -33.92
N ALA A 934 15.38 25.70 -32.81
CA ALA A 934 14.21 26.41 -32.28
C ALA A 934 14.62 27.81 -31.78
N ALA A 935 13.67 28.74 -31.65
CA ALA A 935 13.99 30.05 -31.09
C ALA A 935 14.52 29.91 -29.64
N GLY A 936 15.79 30.27 -29.42
CA GLY A 936 16.46 30.14 -28.12
C GLY A 936 17.12 28.77 -27.87
N ASP A 937 17.31 27.94 -28.90
CA ASP A 937 18.05 26.68 -28.80
C ASP A 937 19.49 26.93 -28.32
N PRO A 938 19.94 26.29 -27.22
CA PRO A 938 21.27 26.53 -26.67
C PRO A 938 22.41 26.03 -27.59
N HIS A 939 22.12 25.20 -28.59
CA HIS A 939 23.10 24.74 -29.58
C HIS A 939 23.32 25.75 -30.73
N ASP A 940 22.42 26.72 -30.95
CA ASP A 940 22.54 27.79 -31.94
C ASP A 940 23.21 29.01 -31.30
N LEU A 941 24.53 28.91 -31.20
CA LEU A 941 25.35 29.84 -30.44
C LEU A 941 25.47 31.18 -31.15
N ASP A 942 25.36 31.25 -32.48
CA ASP A 942 25.37 32.52 -33.22
C ASP A 942 23.98 33.14 -33.44
N GLY A 943 22.90 32.41 -33.16
CA GLY A 943 21.51 32.86 -33.20
C GLY A 943 20.95 33.01 -34.61
N ASN A 944 21.51 32.30 -35.59
CA ASN A 944 21.11 32.41 -37.00
C ASN A 944 19.93 31.47 -37.38
N GLY A 945 19.45 30.65 -36.45
CA GLY A 945 18.37 29.68 -36.64
C GLY A 945 18.82 28.32 -37.18
N ARG A 946 20.12 28.05 -37.27
CA ARG A 946 20.70 26.79 -37.76
C ARG A 946 21.89 26.39 -36.90
N ILE A 947 21.98 25.10 -36.59
CA ILE A 947 23.15 24.55 -35.88
C ILE A 947 24.15 24.05 -36.93
N ASP A 948 25.24 24.79 -37.12
CA ASP A 948 26.24 24.51 -38.16
C ASP A 948 27.69 24.47 -37.65
N ALA A 949 28.66 24.49 -38.57
CA ALA A 949 30.07 24.40 -38.20
C ALA A 949 30.59 25.65 -37.46
N LEU A 950 29.87 26.77 -37.56
CA LEU A 950 30.16 28.01 -36.87
C LEU A 950 29.82 27.88 -35.38
N ASP A 951 28.69 27.28 -35.03
CA ASP A 951 28.33 26.99 -33.62
C ASP A 951 29.35 26.05 -32.98
N ALA A 952 29.73 24.98 -33.69
CA ALA A 952 30.75 24.04 -33.22
C ALA A 952 32.13 24.71 -33.03
N ARG A 953 32.43 25.80 -33.77
CA ARG A 953 33.65 26.59 -33.53
C ARG A 953 33.49 27.55 -32.38
N ILE A 954 32.31 28.13 -32.21
CA ILE A 954 31.99 29.06 -31.12
C ILE A 954 32.09 28.32 -29.78
N VAL A 955 31.51 27.12 -29.64
CA VAL A 955 31.61 26.34 -28.39
C VAL A 955 33.07 26.01 -28.03
N VAL A 956 33.92 25.68 -29.00
CA VAL A 956 35.36 25.43 -28.76
C VAL A 956 36.09 26.70 -28.27
N THR A 957 35.68 27.89 -28.71
CA THR A 957 36.25 29.16 -28.19
C THR A 957 35.75 29.53 -26.80
N LEU A 958 34.68 28.87 -26.34
CA LEU A 958 34.07 29.08 -25.04
C LEU A 958 34.57 28.09 -23.98
N CYS A 959 35.42 27.13 -24.37
CA CYS A 959 35.98 26.15 -23.47
C CYS A 959 36.68 26.81 -22.27
N THR A 960 36.31 26.36 -21.09
CA THR A 960 36.79 26.88 -19.81
C THR A 960 38.18 26.36 -19.45
N ARG A 961 38.66 25.30 -20.13
CA ARG A 961 39.95 24.63 -19.86
C ARG A 961 40.82 24.48 -21.11
N PRO A 962 42.15 24.40 -20.95
CA PRO A 962 43.06 24.16 -22.06
C PRO A 962 42.68 22.87 -22.81
N ARG A 963 42.50 22.97 -24.12
CA ARG A 963 42.10 21.86 -25.01
C ARG A 963 40.71 21.26 -24.74
N CYS A 964 39.81 21.99 -24.08
CA CYS A 964 38.45 21.53 -23.76
C CYS A 964 38.44 20.18 -23.00
N ALA A 965 39.37 19.99 -22.05
CA ALA A 965 39.47 18.74 -21.30
C ALA A 965 38.31 18.57 -20.31
N THR A 966 37.71 17.38 -20.27
CA THR A 966 36.68 16.99 -19.28
C THR A 966 37.25 16.83 -17.89
N ASN A 967 36.41 16.91 -16.86
CA ASN A 967 36.77 16.57 -15.48
C ASN A 967 36.92 15.06 -15.26
#